data_AF-A0A7R7ZNJ5-F1
#
_entry.id   AF-A0A7R7ZNJ5-F1
#
_cell.length_a   1.000
_cell.length_b   1.000
_cell.length_c   1.000
_cell.angle_alpha   90.00
_cell.angle_beta   90.00
_cell.angle_gamma   90.00
#
_symmetry.space_group_name_H-M   'P 1'
#
loop_
_entity.id
_entity.type
_entity.pdbx_description
1 polymer ?
#
loop_
_entity_poly.entity_id
_entity_poly.type
_entity_poly.pdbx_seq_one_letter_code
_entity_poly.pdbx_strand_id
1 'polypeptide(L)'
;MCQDCEKKRKALPSTRAIDKPGATSESSPSKTGDSTPLQQVQKVEGLTINNYGHISFFNDKPVMGIPSPLTLSNKDITGERAPYGALGQSPKATDKYGNRLGGTTGFTDQTAHIGIENKLPVVLSKVTLEHHYSDWGWESKTWEGVINSTAADFHAHYQTGWNSWDTDHWKLTIYFKDGAVFQTSVKDCMMREQDDFQHGPMWFQITRNIFNINLRSGARETTIDNGSVPYETDDGTAYYKYTAYCFVWLHNKFPVAAMAHVSHQYSSDPAFRSNYSGPTESEGISHPWIVYSSPWGYRDYWNISVQLDVVAPTNSDYTQGKPFTNRKQDKECAIGPEDAGKDIYISIYPTGWTIGIPSGSCDDSWITPLGYNTVAFVRIKNNFVQTVRYVILTHQYGSDLAYTYEYPYILEGEESSQLNMVEYNTGALHPGLDYWTVDVFLADEIHYQNSKPGKECYLEEEDARILTFGVSEDKFNINLHSGSSSCDNGMKALGEVDVLLGANPYQPYNKNCYLAAHNAFANYPDGFIVANQALGIHNQMCVGASTLLLDIWVYDDGVYLLHEWGKPVGYVANNPFATAVPLLSALKTINQYLSVFEDNVITILIEDHLDASHRDDLWSIFQSAEVADKVFTPYPALETDMDWPTLAEMISRGKRLVVFSDYNGPDKVFPFQWDYMSENVYGDESLDPEQEEWITLRKESRRSPYGSKNMTAMNHFPWIQVGQELLPNWFPLVTHANTPEFIWQHVEAFQRGYNITPNWLNLDFIDIGGGITSTRKCNDALHKRGITESVKIAAGRFIYKKVFEQPTADGEPAIDGNGDACQKAGNVFSLAVFEGLVRLYFGAMKAVHEIMEIGFIARCNPSLLLFLLAILFLMLFIIAIVHPVFIIITFPVFVITIFSAAIRLTAVQEELMISLLNIQSPGISLLICSSL
;
A
#
# COMPACT_ATOMS: atom_id res chain seq x y z
N MET A 1 39.25 -24.13 40.01
CA MET A 1 40.69 -23.76 40.02
C MET A 1 40.98 -23.19 38.64
N CYS A 2 41.45 -21.96 38.40
CA CYS A 2 42.03 -20.83 39.16
C CYS A 2 41.33 -19.53 38.68
N GLN A 3 41.01 -18.49 39.46
CA GLN A 3 41.87 -17.58 40.25
C GLN A 3 43.08 -17.01 39.49
N ASP A 4 42.89 -15.95 38.69
CA ASP A 4 43.80 -14.79 38.62
C ASP A 4 43.43 -13.80 37.51
N CYS A 5 42.43 -12.93 37.72
CA CYS A 5 42.36 -11.65 37.00
C CYS A 5 41.61 -10.55 37.78
N GLU A 6 41.70 -10.56 39.11
CA GLU A 6 41.03 -9.59 40.00
C GLU A 6 42.02 -8.58 40.64
N LYS A 7 43.01 -8.07 39.88
CA LYS A 7 44.08 -7.23 40.46
C LYS A 7 44.44 -5.93 39.77
N LYS A 8 43.63 -5.38 38.85
CA LYS A 8 43.85 -4.03 38.33
C LYS A 8 42.57 -3.28 37.94
N ARG A 9 41.83 -2.72 38.92
CA ARG A 9 41.15 -1.42 38.78
C ARG A 9 40.52 -0.88 40.08
N LYS A 10 41.33 -0.74 41.13
CA LYS A 10 41.03 0.19 42.24
C LYS A 10 42.15 1.21 42.36
N ALA A 11 41.91 2.43 41.86
CA ALA A 11 42.52 3.67 42.32
C ALA A 11 41.77 4.86 41.69
N LEU A 12 40.79 5.40 42.42
CA LEU A 12 40.36 6.80 42.32
C LEU A 12 41.32 7.65 43.18
N PRO A 13 41.46 8.97 42.90
CA PRO A 13 40.69 9.89 43.76
C PRO A 13 40.12 11.13 43.06
N SER A 14 39.11 11.68 43.74
CA SER A 14 38.28 12.86 43.52
C SER A 14 38.97 14.23 43.74
N THR A 15 38.47 15.30 43.10
CA THR A 15 38.22 16.68 43.65
C THR A 15 37.51 17.53 42.58
N ARG A 16 36.27 18.01 42.74
CA ARG A 16 35.71 19.18 43.49
C ARG A 16 35.67 20.49 42.66
N ALA A 17 34.49 21.10 42.62
CA ALA A 17 34.04 22.27 41.86
C ALA A 17 34.54 23.64 42.38
N ILE A 18 34.59 24.66 41.50
CA ILE A 18 34.55 26.11 41.81
C ILE A 18 33.83 26.88 40.66
N ASP A 19 33.04 27.89 41.07
CA ASP A 19 32.14 28.80 40.35
C ASP A 19 32.77 29.85 39.38
N LYS A 20 31.87 30.45 38.56
CA LYS A 20 31.89 31.60 37.60
C LYS A 20 32.55 32.93 38.11
N PRO A 21 32.58 34.12 37.40
CA PRO A 21 32.01 34.56 36.09
C PRO A 21 32.91 35.51 35.21
N GLY A 22 32.47 35.90 34.00
CA GLY A 22 33.01 37.07 33.29
C GLY A 22 32.69 37.16 31.78
N ALA A 23 32.07 38.26 31.37
CA ALA A 23 31.51 38.53 30.04
C ALA A 23 32.53 39.01 28.98
N THR A 24 32.23 38.87 27.68
CA THR A 24 31.90 39.94 26.70
C THR A 24 32.11 39.50 25.23
N SER A 25 31.07 39.76 24.42
CA SER A 25 31.02 40.26 23.02
C SER A 25 31.80 39.62 21.85
N GLU A 26 31.00 39.37 20.79
CA GLU A 26 31.23 39.65 19.36
C GLU A 26 31.73 38.57 18.37
N SER A 27 30.86 38.36 17.36
CA SER A 27 31.12 38.07 15.94
C SER A 27 31.46 36.63 15.47
N SER A 28 30.52 36.05 14.71
CA SER A 28 30.67 34.90 13.77
C SER A 28 31.44 35.34 12.49
N PRO A 29 31.92 34.45 11.56
CA PRO A 29 31.55 33.03 11.35
C PRO A 29 32.68 32.02 10.94
N SER A 30 32.32 30.74 11.03
CA SER A 30 32.83 29.55 10.30
C SER A 30 34.27 29.07 10.52
N LYS A 31 34.40 27.84 11.05
CA LYS A 31 34.91 26.65 10.33
C LYS A 31 34.95 25.41 11.25
N THR A 32 34.10 24.44 10.90
CA THR A 32 34.32 22.98 10.84
C THR A 32 35.11 22.27 11.95
N GLY A 33 34.42 21.42 12.70
CA GLY A 33 34.98 20.37 13.56
C GLY A 33 33.91 19.37 14.00
N ASP A 34 33.77 18.30 13.22
CA ASP A 34 33.34 16.93 13.54
C ASP A 34 32.25 16.67 14.59
N SER A 35 31.05 16.36 14.09
CA SER A 35 30.07 15.50 14.76
C SER A 35 29.98 14.16 14.04
N THR A 36 30.08 13.09 14.84
CA THR A 36 29.83 11.66 14.58
C THR A 36 28.76 11.33 13.52
N PRO A 37 28.98 10.36 12.60
CA PRO A 37 27.97 9.94 11.62
C PRO A 37 27.07 8.83 12.21
N LEU A 38 25.93 9.24 12.76
CA LEU A 38 24.76 8.39 13.01
C LEU A 38 23.55 9.28 12.68
N GLN A 39 23.27 9.46 11.38
CA GLN A 39 22.05 10.06 10.79
C GLN A 39 22.30 10.47 9.33
N GLN A 40 22.57 9.51 8.45
CA GLN A 40 22.28 9.69 7.04
C GLN A 40 21.37 8.56 6.60
N VAL A 41 20.07 8.88 6.56
CA VAL A 41 19.08 8.14 5.79
C VAL A 41 19.59 8.12 4.36
N GLN A 42 20.07 6.96 3.89
CA GLN A 42 20.21 6.73 2.45
C GLN A 42 18.80 6.72 1.88
N LYS A 43 18.44 7.85 1.27
CA LYS A 43 17.24 7.99 0.45
C LYS A 43 17.41 7.04 -0.74
N VAL A 44 16.87 5.84 -0.64
CA VAL A 44 16.57 5.01 -1.83
C VAL A 44 15.35 5.66 -2.45
N GLU A 45 15.49 6.23 -3.64
CA GLU A 45 14.37 6.88 -4.33
C GLU A 45 13.28 5.83 -4.60
N GLY A 46 12.11 6.00 -3.99
CA GLY A 46 10.93 5.17 -4.26
C GLY A 46 10.52 4.19 -3.16
N LEU A 47 11.17 4.14 -1.99
CA LEU A 47 10.69 3.39 -0.83
C LEU A 47 10.96 4.15 0.48
N THR A 48 9.90 4.59 1.15
CA THR A 48 9.99 5.02 2.56
C THR A 48 9.56 3.83 3.42
N ILE A 49 10.52 3.01 3.82
CA ILE A 49 10.31 2.00 4.87
C ILE A 49 10.57 2.70 6.20
N ASN A 50 9.58 2.74 7.09
CA ASN A 50 9.85 3.25 8.44
C ASN A 50 10.85 2.29 9.16
N ASN A 51 11.44 2.72 10.27
CA ASN A 51 12.43 1.91 11.00
C ASN A 51 11.91 0.56 11.54
N TYR A 52 10.68 0.15 11.21
CA TYR A 52 9.97 -1.00 11.77
C TYR A 52 9.32 -1.88 10.69
N GLY A 53 9.72 -1.71 9.42
CA GLY A 53 9.30 -2.59 8.33
C GLY A 53 7.94 -2.26 7.68
N HIS A 54 7.30 -1.14 8.02
CA HIS A 54 6.08 -0.72 7.33
C HIS A 54 6.43 -0.19 5.92
N ILE A 55 5.84 -0.82 4.90
CA ILE A 55 5.87 -0.34 3.52
C ILE A 55 4.68 0.61 3.35
N SER A 56 4.93 1.86 2.94
CA SER A 56 3.84 2.79 2.63
C SER A 56 3.03 2.28 1.42
N PHE A 57 1.70 2.21 1.56
CA PHE A 57 0.81 1.68 0.52
C PHE A 57 0.57 2.67 -0.64
N PHE A 58 1.10 3.89 -0.58
CA PHE A 58 0.93 4.90 -1.62
C PHE A 58 2.05 4.95 -2.66
N ASN A 59 2.87 3.91 -2.70
CA ASN A 59 3.95 3.78 -3.67
C ASN A 59 3.47 3.27 -5.05
N ASP A 60 2.40 3.87 -5.55
CA ASP A 60 2.09 3.89 -6.97
C ASP A 60 2.41 5.29 -7.48
N LYS A 61 3.53 5.43 -8.21
CA LYS A 61 3.66 6.59 -9.10
C LYS A 61 2.42 6.59 -9.99
N PRO A 62 1.68 7.70 -10.11
CA PRO A 62 0.70 7.80 -11.18
C PRO A 62 1.45 7.60 -12.51
N VAL A 63 1.00 6.65 -13.32
CA VAL A 63 1.28 6.66 -14.76
C VAL A 63 0.55 7.86 -15.35
N MET A 64 1.10 9.05 -15.10
CA MET A 64 0.87 10.24 -15.90
C MET A 64 1.99 10.25 -16.92
N GLY A 65 1.65 9.89 -18.15
CA GLY A 65 2.51 10.13 -19.31
C GLY A 65 2.78 11.63 -19.43
N ILE A 66 3.91 12.07 -18.88
CA ILE A 66 4.56 13.33 -19.24
C ILE A 66 6.03 12.98 -19.49
N PRO A 67 6.56 13.16 -20.71
CA PRO A 67 7.98 13.07 -20.95
C PRO A 67 8.67 14.15 -20.11
N SER A 68 9.59 13.72 -19.23
CA SER A 68 10.47 14.66 -18.54
C SER A 68 11.26 15.46 -19.58
N PRO A 69 11.38 16.80 -19.43
CA PRO A 69 12.30 17.55 -20.27
C PRO A 69 13.72 17.07 -19.99
N LEU A 70 14.42 16.69 -21.04
CA LEU A 70 15.86 16.47 -21.05
C LEU A 70 16.55 17.57 -20.25
N THR A 71 17.22 17.18 -19.17
CA THR A 71 18.21 18.00 -18.47
C THR A 71 19.37 18.24 -19.43
N LEU A 72 19.31 19.34 -20.18
CA LEU A 72 20.49 19.88 -20.84
C LEU A 72 21.41 20.45 -19.74
N SER A 73 22.48 19.70 -19.48
CA SER A 73 23.59 20.12 -18.65
C SER A 73 24.18 21.43 -19.19
N ASN A 74 24.26 22.44 -18.32
CA ASN A 74 25.14 23.58 -18.53
C ASN A 74 26.58 23.09 -18.38
N LYS A 75 27.25 22.77 -19.49
CA LYS A 75 28.71 22.86 -19.63
C LYS A 75 29.11 22.99 -21.09
N ASP A 76 30.03 23.92 -21.31
CA ASP A 76 30.76 24.25 -22.54
C ASP A 76 30.05 25.07 -23.61
N ILE A 77 30.09 26.41 -23.46
CA ILE A 77 30.56 27.29 -24.55
C ILE A 77 31.46 28.38 -23.93
N THR A 78 32.75 28.20 -24.13
CA THR A 78 33.80 29.20 -23.99
C THR A 78 33.51 30.43 -24.85
N GLY A 79 33.89 31.61 -24.35
CA GLY A 79 33.59 32.88 -24.98
C GLY A 79 34.05 33.00 -26.42
N GLU A 80 33.16 33.53 -27.25
CA GLU A 80 33.52 34.31 -28.42
C GLU A 80 32.45 35.39 -28.65
N ARG A 81 32.91 36.63 -28.77
CA ARG A 81 32.13 37.79 -29.22
C ARG A 81 31.57 37.49 -30.62
N ALA A 82 30.25 37.47 -30.76
CA ALA A 82 29.59 37.61 -32.06
C ALA A 82 28.94 39.01 -32.18
N PRO A 83 28.93 39.62 -33.38
CA PRO A 83 28.81 41.05 -33.57
C PRO A 83 27.35 41.53 -33.68
N TYR A 84 27.13 42.79 -33.29
CA TYR A 84 25.95 43.59 -33.65
C TYR A 84 25.56 43.38 -35.12
N GLY A 85 24.34 42.90 -35.39
CA GLY A 85 23.81 42.81 -36.74
C GLY A 85 22.37 42.28 -36.82
N ALA A 86 21.47 43.13 -37.32
CA ALA A 86 20.06 42.88 -37.69
C ALA A 86 19.05 42.71 -36.55
N LEU A 87 18.64 43.85 -35.97
CA LEU A 87 17.32 44.05 -35.38
C LEU A 87 16.23 43.68 -36.40
N GLY A 88 15.48 42.61 -36.15
CA GLY A 88 14.16 42.43 -36.74
C GLY A 88 13.26 43.55 -36.21
N GLN A 89 12.87 44.47 -37.08
CA GLN A 89 11.91 45.53 -36.75
C GLN A 89 10.54 44.91 -36.44
N SER A 90 9.95 45.23 -35.29
CA SER A 90 8.52 45.03 -35.04
C SER A 90 7.69 45.70 -36.15
N PRO A 91 6.51 45.16 -36.52
CA PRO A 91 5.58 45.83 -37.41
C PRO A 91 5.29 47.23 -36.85
N LYS A 92 5.51 48.28 -37.66
CA LYS A 92 5.17 49.65 -37.28
C LYS A 92 3.64 49.81 -37.36
N ALA A 93 3.02 50.39 -36.33
CA ALA A 93 1.59 50.64 -36.28
C ALA A 93 1.08 51.34 -37.56
N THR A 94 0.03 50.76 -38.13
CA THR A 94 -0.68 51.31 -39.29
C THR A 94 -2.10 51.64 -38.90
N ASP A 95 -2.68 52.70 -39.46
CA ASP A 95 -4.12 52.93 -39.35
C ASP A 95 -4.92 51.78 -40.01
N LYS A 96 -6.25 51.74 -39.84
CA LYS A 96 -7.15 50.78 -40.51
C LYS A 96 -7.08 50.79 -42.04
N TYR A 97 -6.35 51.73 -42.65
CA TYR A 97 -6.14 51.87 -44.09
C TYR A 97 -4.73 51.45 -44.52
N GLY A 98 -3.88 50.96 -43.61
CA GLY A 98 -2.53 50.50 -43.90
C GLY A 98 -1.49 51.62 -44.02
N ASN A 99 -1.82 52.87 -43.64
CA ASN A 99 -0.87 53.97 -43.67
C ASN A 99 0.06 53.92 -42.47
N ARG A 100 1.36 54.17 -42.70
CA ARG A 100 2.36 54.32 -41.63
C ARG A 100 2.08 55.60 -40.84
N LEU A 101 2.03 55.49 -39.51
CA LEU A 101 1.77 56.62 -38.62
C LEU A 101 2.99 57.57 -38.52
N GLY A 102 2.70 58.87 -38.53
CA GLY A 102 3.66 59.97 -38.38
C GLY A 102 3.26 61.25 -39.12
N GLY A 103 2.64 62.21 -38.41
CA GLY A 103 2.67 63.63 -38.77
C GLY A 103 1.34 64.32 -39.12
N THR A 104 0.54 64.68 -38.12
CA THR A 104 -0.28 65.90 -38.16
C THR A 104 -0.09 66.71 -36.88
N THR A 105 0.01 68.02 -37.03
CA THR A 105 0.43 68.99 -36.00
C THR A 105 -0.57 69.07 -34.85
N GLY A 106 -0.17 68.60 -33.66
CA GLY A 106 -0.92 68.73 -32.42
C GLY A 106 -0.87 67.52 -31.48
N PHE A 107 -0.40 66.37 -31.97
CA PHE A 107 -0.36 65.10 -31.23
C PHE A 107 1.06 64.51 -31.22
N THR A 108 1.44 63.91 -30.10
CA THR A 108 2.71 63.18 -29.92
C THR A 108 2.43 61.70 -29.77
N ASP A 109 2.95 60.89 -30.71
CA ASP A 109 2.98 59.43 -30.60
C ASP A 109 3.88 59.07 -29.40
N GLN A 110 3.36 58.23 -28.51
CA GLN A 110 4.07 57.75 -27.32
C GLN A 110 4.10 56.21 -27.36
N THR A 111 4.98 55.61 -26.56
CA THR A 111 5.06 54.16 -26.44
C THR A 111 5.26 53.78 -24.99
N ALA A 112 4.52 52.81 -24.48
CA ALA A 112 4.73 52.27 -23.14
C ALA A 112 5.36 50.88 -23.19
N HIS A 113 6.25 50.59 -22.24
CA HIS A 113 6.79 49.25 -22.02
C HIS A 113 6.02 48.56 -20.89
N ILE A 114 5.37 47.45 -21.19
CA ILE A 114 4.45 46.78 -20.26
C ILE A 114 4.90 45.32 -20.06
N GLY A 115 4.94 44.90 -18.80
CA GLY A 115 5.11 43.50 -18.38
C GLY A 115 3.87 42.98 -17.67
N ILE A 116 3.79 41.64 -17.55
CA ILE A 116 2.73 40.95 -16.80
C ILE A 116 3.31 40.38 -15.51
N GLU A 117 2.55 40.53 -14.44
CA GLU A 117 2.78 39.87 -13.17
C GLU A 117 1.57 38.97 -12.81
N ASN A 118 1.81 37.66 -12.81
CA ASN A 118 0.90 36.64 -12.34
C ASN A 118 1.02 36.49 -10.81
N LYS A 119 -0.04 36.86 -10.08
CA LYS A 119 -0.16 36.67 -8.63
C LYS A 119 -1.05 35.49 -8.25
N LEU A 120 -1.40 34.62 -9.20
CA LEU A 120 -2.17 33.41 -8.95
C LEU A 120 -1.26 32.33 -8.32
N PRO A 121 -1.82 31.40 -7.52
CA PRO A 121 -1.05 30.30 -6.92
C PRO A 121 -0.65 29.21 -7.93
N VAL A 122 -0.95 29.40 -9.21
CA VAL A 122 -0.68 28.46 -10.30
C VAL A 122 0.10 29.12 -11.43
N VAL A 123 0.82 28.30 -12.19
CA VAL A 123 1.50 28.74 -13.41
C VAL A 123 0.50 28.82 -14.55
N LEU A 124 0.42 29.99 -15.20
CA LEU A 124 -0.34 30.15 -16.43
C LEU A 124 0.46 29.58 -17.61
N SER A 125 -0.15 28.74 -18.43
CA SER A 125 0.51 28.18 -19.62
C SER A 125 0.82 29.28 -20.62
N LYS A 126 -0.10 30.23 -20.77
CA LYS A 126 0.02 31.38 -21.67
C LYS A 126 -0.75 32.58 -21.12
N VAL A 127 -0.26 33.78 -21.42
CA VAL A 127 -0.98 35.05 -21.22
C VAL A 127 -0.89 35.87 -22.49
N THR A 128 -2.02 36.34 -23.00
CA THR A 128 -2.10 37.28 -24.12
C THR A 128 -2.70 38.60 -23.64
N LEU A 129 -1.96 39.69 -23.81
CA LEU A 129 -2.45 41.05 -23.61
C LEU A 129 -2.68 41.70 -24.97
N GLU A 130 -3.85 42.31 -25.14
CA GLU A 130 -4.26 43.02 -26.35
C GLU A 130 -4.57 44.48 -26.00
N HIS A 131 -4.10 45.41 -26.84
CA HIS A 131 -4.32 46.85 -26.73
C HIS A 131 -4.80 47.42 -28.06
N HIS A 132 -5.68 48.41 -28.01
CA HIS A 132 -6.21 49.07 -29.19
C HIS A 132 -6.52 50.53 -28.91
N TYR A 133 -5.97 51.43 -29.73
CA TYR A 133 -6.21 52.87 -29.66
C TYR A 133 -7.06 53.34 -30.85
N SER A 134 -8.29 53.81 -30.60
CA SER A 134 -9.17 54.45 -31.60
C SER A 134 -9.39 53.65 -32.90
N ASP A 135 -8.85 54.10 -34.04
CA ASP A 135 -8.97 53.53 -35.39
C ASP A 135 -7.75 52.67 -35.80
N TRP A 136 -6.84 52.40 -34.86
CA TRP A 136 -5.60 51.65 -35.11
C TRP A 136 -5.87 50.14 -35.05
N GLY A 137 -4.96 49.33 -35.60
CA GLY A 137 -5.04 47.87 -35.43
C GLY A 137 -4.84 47.46 -33.96
N TRP A 138 -5.34 46.28 -33.59
CA TRP A 138 -5.01 45.67 -32.31
C TRP A 138 -3.52 45.31 -32.25
N GLU A 139 -2.86 45.73 -31.18
CA GLU A 139 -1.53 45.31 -30.82
C GLU A 139 -1.64 44.21 -29.77
N SER A 140 -0.84 43.15 -29.87
CA SER A 140 -0.90 42.04 -28.92
C SER A 140 0.47 41.49 -28.57
N LYS A 141 0.60 40.98 -27.35
CA LYS A 141 1.76 40.24 -26.87
C LYS A 141 1.32 38.99 -26.14
N THR A 142 2.03 37.91 -26.44
CA THR A 142 1.89 36.64 -25.73
C THR A 142 3.17 36.33 -24.96
N TRP A 143 2.99 35.89 -23.71
CA TRP A 143 4.02 35.25 -22.90
C TRP A 143 3.62 33.81 -22.59
N GLU A 144 4.57 32.88 -22.64
CA GLU A 144 4.38 31.46 -22.33
C GLU A 144 4.98 31.14 -20.95
N GLY A 145 4.39 30.20 -20.21
CA GLY A 145 4.91 29.69 -18.93
C GLY A 145 5.04 30.76 -17.83
N VAL A 146 4.00 31.56 -17.59
CA VAL A 146 4.05 32.70 -16.67
C VAL A 146 3.89 32.27 -15.21
N ILE A 147 5.01 32.18 -14.49
CA ILE A 147 5.05 31.79 -13.07
C ILE A 147 4.78 32.99 -12.14
N ASN A 148 5.56 34.07 -12.27
CA ASN A 148 5.46 35.25 -11.40
C ASN A 148 5.47 36.54 -12.23
N SER A 149 6.59 36.93 -12.85
CA SER A 149 6.66 38.11 -13.71
C SER A 149 7.42 37.82 -15.01
N THR A 150 6.99 38.42 -16.12
CA THR A 150 7.65 38.28 -17.43
C THR A 150 8.44 39.53 -17.81
N ALA A 151 9.24 39.50 -18.88
CA ALA A 151 9.90 40.72 -19.35
C ALA A 151 8.87 41.78 -19.77
N ALA A 152 9.14 43.05 -19.45
CA ALA A 152 8.31 44.18 -19.87
C ALA A 152 8.61 44.59 -21.32
N ASP A 153 8.28 43.69 -22.24
CA ASP A 153 8.63 43.77 -23.67
C ASP A 153 7.39 43.88 -24.59
N PHE A 154 6.24 44.24 -24.02
CA PHE A 154 5.10 44.70 -24.81
C PHE A 154 5.17 46.22 -25.01
N HIS A 155 5.09 46.64 -26.27
CA HIS A 155 5.17 48.05 -26.68
C HIS A 155 3.78 48.48 -27.14
N ALA A 156 3.05 49.20 -26.29
CA ALA A 156 1.72 49.73 -26.61
C ALA A 156 1.84 51.16 -27.15
N HIS A 157 1.30 51.43 -28.33
CA HIS A 157 1.36 52.74 -28.97
C HIS A 157 0.07 53.54 -28.76
N TYR A 158 0.20 54.82 -28.40
CA TYR A 158 -0.93 55.71 -28.12
C TYR A 158 -0.58 57.17 -28.45
N GLN A 159 -1.58 58.06 -28.45
CA GLN A 159 -1.37 59.50 -28.66
C GLN A 159 -1.82 60.34 -27.47
N THR A 160 -1.16 61.49 -27.30
CA THR A 160 -1.45 62.47 -26.24
C THR A 160 -1.61 63.89 -26.82
N GLY A 161 -2.46 64.73 -26.20
CA GLY A 161 -2.67 66.13 -26.61
C GLY A 161 -4.02 66.73 -26.16
N TRP A 162 -4.21 68.05 -26.30
CA TRP A 162 -5.38 68.80 -25.81
C TRP A 162 -6.72 68.41 -26.50
N ASN A 163 -6.67 67.69 -27.63
CA ASN A 163 -7.84 67.29 -28.44
C ASN A 163 -7.94 65.78 -28.70
N SER A 164 -7.25 64.90 -27.96
CA SER A 164 -7.41 63.45 -28.14
C SER A 164 -8.71 62.98 -27.46
N TRP A 165 -9.78 62.84 -28.25
CA TRP A 165 -11.08 62.28 -27.81
C TRP A 165 -11.13 60.76 -27.86
N ASP A 166 -10.02 60.14 -28.24
CA ASP A 166 -9.85 58.71 -28.47
C ASP A 166 -9.70 57.95 -27.16
N THR A 167 -9.92 56.63 -27.20
CA THR A 167 -9.92 55.77 -26.02
C THR A 167 -8.98 54.59 -26.22
N ASP A 168 -8.17 54.30 -25.20
CA ASP A 168 -7.36 53.09 -25.12
C ASP A 168 -8.20 51.93 -24.57
N HIS A 169 -8.28 50.86 -25.36
CA HIS A 169 -9.01 49.65 -25.06
C HIS A 169 -8.05 48.51 -24.73
N TRP A 170 -8.32 47.81 -23.62
CA TRP A 170 -7.47 46.72 -23.13
C TRP A 170 -8.25 45.43 -22.99
N LYS A 171 -7.63 44.32 -23.35
CA LYS A 171 -8.19 42.97 -23.15
C LYS A 171 -7.09 42.00 -22.74
N LEU A 172 -7.38 41.19 -21.72
CA LEU A 172 -6.50 40.13 -21.26
C LEU A 172 -7.13 38.77 -21.56
N THR A 173 -6.32 37.82 -22.05
CA THR A 173 -6.64 36.40 -22.12
C THR A 173 -5.60 35.60 -21.35
N ILE A 174 -6.03 34.77 -20.41
CA ILE A 174 -5.17 33.84 -19.67
C ILE A 174 -5.50 32.40 -20.07
N TYR A 175 -4.48 31.56 -20.08
CA TYR A 175 -4.59 30.14 -20.37
C TYR A 175 -4.01 29.35 -19.19
N PHE A 176 -4.77 28.38 -18.72
CA PHE A 176 -4.34 27.43 -17.71
C PHE A 176 -3.68 26.21 -18.35
N LYS A 177 -2.99 25.40 -17.54
CA LYS A 177 -2.28 24.20 -18.04
C LYS A 177 -3.21 23.10 -18.52
N ASP A 178 -4.42 23.04 -17.99
CA ASP A 178 -5.48 22.12 -18.41
C ASP A 178 -6.19 22.55 -19.70
N GLY A 179 -5.73 23.63 -20.34
CA GLY A 179 -6.28 24.16 -21.58
C GLY A 179 -7.45 25.12 -21.40
N ALA A 180 -7.90 25.37 -20.17
CA ALA A 180 -8.95 26.36 -19.92
C ALA A 180 -8.47 27.77 -20.28
N VAL A 181 -9.37 28.55 -20.88
CA VAL A 181 -9.11 29.92 -21.34
C VAL A 181 -10.07 30.86 -20.66
N PHE A 182 -9.56 31.91 -20.02
CA PHE A 182 -10.38 32.95 -19.42
C PHE A 182 -10.00 34.33 -19.95
N GLN A 183 -11.01 35.17 -20.20
CA GLN A 183 -10.82 36.48 -20.79
C GLN A 183 -11.55 37.56 -20.00
N THR A 184 -11.03 38.78 -20.07
CA THR A 184 -11.75 39.96 -19.63
C THR A 184 -12.68 40.45 -20.75
N SER A 185 -13.73 41.19 -20.38
CA SER A 185 -14.33 42.14 -21.33
C SER A 185 -13.30 43.19 -21.76
N VAL A 186 -13.53 43.84 -22.91
CA VAL A 186 -12.72 44.97 -23.35
C VAL A 186 -12.94 46.14 -22.38
N LYS A 187 -11.87 46.69 -21.83
CA LYS A 187 -11.92 47.76 -20.83
C LYS A 187 -11.24 49.02 -21.30
N ASP A 188 -11.93 50.14 -21.13
CA ASP A 188 -11.41 51.47 -21.44
C ASP A 188 -10.50 51.96 -20.30
N CYS A 189 -9.23 52.20 -20.60
CA CYS A 189 -8.24 52.73 -19.67
C CYS A 189 -7.25 53.64 -20.40
N MET A 190 -7.56 54.94 -20.39
CA MET A 190 -6.85 55.96 -21.16
C MET A 190 -5.41 56.17 -20.69
N MET A 191 -4.46 56.07 -21.62
CA MET A 191 -3.06 56.39 -21.38
C MET A 191 -2.80 57.90 -21.49
N ARG A 192 -1.79 58.38 -20.77
CA ARG A 192 -1.35 59.79 -20.77
C ARG A 192 0.16 59.91 -20.89
N GLU A 193 0.66 61.14 -20.99
CA GLU A 193 2.10 61.42 -21.09
C GLU A 193 2.91 60.78 -19.94
N GLN A 194 2.33 60.65 -18.74
CA GLN A 194 2.98 60.00 -17.60
C GLN A 194 3.27 58.50 -17.81
N ASP A 195 2.59 57.84 -18.75
CA ASP A 195 2.70 56.40 -19.01
C ASP A 195 3.81 56.05 -20.00
N ASP A 196 4.48 57.06 -20.58
CA ASP A 196 5.51 56.86 -21.60
C ASP A 196 6.70 56.05 -21.06
N PHE A 197 7.35 55.28 -21.94
CA PHE A 197 8.45 54.38 -21.60
C PHE A 197 9.64 55.11 -20.95
N GLN A 198 9.80 56.42 -21.19
CA GLN A 198 10.85 57.23 -20.54
C GLN A 198 10.76 57.22 -19.01
N HIS A 199 9.58 56.93 -18.47
CA HIS A 199 9.34 56.81 -17.03
C HIS A 199 9.52 55.37 -16.50
N GLY A 200 9.98 54.44 -17.34
CA GLY A 200 10.26 53.04 -17.03
C GLY A 200 9.16 52.06 -17.47
N PRO A 201 9.31 50.76 -17.18
CA PRO A 201 8.26 49.78 -17.45
C PRO A 201 7.09 49.89 -16.47
N MET A 202 5.89 49.49 -16.92
CA MET A 202 4.70 49.31 -16.10
C MET A 202 4.36 47.82 -15.98
N TRP A 203 3.72 47.44 -14.88
CA TRP A 203 3.43 46.04 -14.55
C TRP A 203 1.94 45.84 -14.33
N PHE A 204 1.29 45.17 -15.28
CA PHE A 204 -0.10 44.80 -15.13
C PHE A 204 -0.20 43.49 -14.37
N GLN A 205 -1.16 43.41 -13.44
CA GLN A 205 -1.22 42.33 -12.47
C GLN A 205 -2.48 41.48 -12.65
N ILE A 206 -2.31 40.18 -12.63
CA ILE A 206 -3.39 39.19 -12.58
C ILE A 206 -3.47 38.73 -11.14
N THR A 207 -4.52 39.10 -10.42
CA THR A 207 -4.70 38.77 -9.01
C THR A 207 -6.12 38.29 -8.78
N ARG A 208 -6.29 37.07 -8.25
CA ARG A 208 -7.60 36.41 -8.17
C ARG A 208 -8.27 36.38 -9.54
N ASN A 209 -9.52 36.82 -9.65
CA ASN A 209 -10.22 36.99 -10.92
C ASN A 209 -10.13 38.43 -11.47
N ILE A 210 -9.18 39.24 -11.00
CA ILE A 210 -9.05 40.66 -11.37
C ILE A 210 -7.81 40.87 -12.21
N PHE A 211 -7.98 41.59 -13.32
CA PHE A 211 -6.90 42.16 -14.11
C PHE A 211 -6.73 43.64 -13.76
N ASN A 212 -5.58 43.97 -13.18
CA ASN A 212 -5.20 45.32 -12.78
C ASN A 212 -4.34 45.97 -13.87
N ILE A 213 -4.90 46.98 -14.52
CA ILE A 213 -4.25 47.82 -15.51
C ILE A 213 -3.58 48.97 -14.76
N ASN A 214 -2.33 48.76 -14.36
CA ASN A 214 -1.58 49.68 -13.50
C ASN A 214 -0.86 50.78 -14.30
N LEU A 215 -1.63 51.68 -14.91
CA LEU A 215 -1.08 52.90 -15.51
C LEU A 215 -0.61 53.88 -14.43
N ARG A 216 0.41 54.69 -14.72
CA ARG A 216 0.84 55.79 -13.82
C ARG A 216 -0.17 56.92 -13.79
N SER A 217 -0.88 57.14 -14.89
CA SER A 217 -1.88 58.19 -15.03
C SER A 217 -3.24 57.86 -14.38
N GLY A 218 -3.47 56.60 -14.01
CA GLY A 218 -4.65 56.13 -13.29
C GLY A 218 -4.91 54.65 -13.50
N ALA A 219 -4.92 53.87 -12.43
CA ALA A 219 -5.18 52.44 -12.50
C ALA A 219 -6.66 52.13 -12.79
N ARG A 220 -6.92 51.02 -13.50
CA ARG A 220 -8.25 50.45 -13.70
C ARG A 220 -8.21 48.96 -13.44
N GLU A 221 -9.36 48.43 -13.05
CA GLU A 221 -9.56 47.00 -12.83
C GLU A 221 -10.67 46.49 -13.72
N THR A 222 -10.54 45.24 -14.15
CA THR A 222 -11.59 44.51 -14.88
C THR A 222 -11.59 43.04 -14.46
N THR A 223 -12.76 42.42 -14.50
CA THR A 223 -12.94 41.02 -14.10
C THR A 223 -12.57 40.09 -15.25
N ILE A 224 -11.96 38.96 -14.89
CA ILE A 224 -11.63 37.84 -15.77
C ILE A 224 -12.77 36.80 -15.62
N ASP A 225 -13.84 36.93 -16.41
CA ASP A 225 -15.12 36.24 -16.20
C ASP A 225 -15.70 35.57 -17.46
N ASN A 226 -14.96 35.55 -18.58
CA ASN A 226 -15.38 34.85 -19.80
C ASN A 226 -14.52 33.60 -20.04
N GLY A 227 -14.90 32.50 -19.39
CA GLY A 227 -14.21 31.22 -19.41
C GLY A 227 -14.70 30.27 -20.49
N SER A 228 -13.77 29.54 -21.10
CA SER A 228 -14.00 28.45 -22.05
C SER A 228 -13.11 27.28 -21.65
N VAL A 229 -13.71 26.18 -21.20
CA VAL A 229 -12.99 25.03 -20.64
C VAL A 229 -13.15 23.82 -21.57
N PRO A 230 -12.06 23.20 -22.05
CA PRO A 230 -12.12 22.00 -22.89
C PRO A 230 -12.51 20.76 -22.08
N TYR A 231 -13.21 19.82 -22.72
CA TYR A 231 -13.62 18.54 -22.16
C TYR A 231 -13.47 17.43 -23.20
N GLU A 232 -12.68 16.40 -22.88
CA GLU A 232 -12.50 15.24 -23.75
C GLU A 232 -13.71 14.29 -23.65
N THR A 233 -14.38 14.05 -24.77
CA THR A 233 -15.42 13.04 -24.95
C THR A 233 -14.93 11.94 -25.91
N ASP A 234 -15.67 10.83 -25.97
CA ASP A 234 -15.42 9.78 -26.97
C ASP A 234 -15.51 10.31 -28.43
N ASP A 235 -16.18 11.44 -28.64
CA ASP A 235 -16.37 12.12 -29.93
C ASP A 235 -15.40 13.32 -30.15
N GLY A 236 -14.45 13.56 -29.24
CA GLY A 236 -13.46 14.65 -29.29
C GLY A 236 -13.61 15.71 -28.20
N THR A 237 -12.98 16.88 -28.36
CA THR A 237 -13.00 17.94 -27.33
C THR A 237 -14.24 18.84 -27.43
N ALA A 238 -15.13 18.78 -26.44
CA ALA A 238 -16.22 19.74 -26.22
C ALA A 238 -15.74 20.96 -25.41
N TYR A 239 -16.42 22.11 -25.52
CA TYR A 239 -16.06 23.32 -24.75
C TYR A 239 -17.25 23.87 -23.98
N TYR A 240 -17.07 24.05 -22.68
CA TYR A 240 -18.09 24.57 -21.77
C TYR A 240 -17.74 25.99 -21.30
N LYS A 241 -18.78 26.79 -21.03
CA LYS A 241 -18.64 28.18 -20.61
C LYS A 241 -18.77 28.32 -19.11
N TYR A 242 -17.78 28.96 -18.49
CA TYR A 242 -17.73 29.23 -17.07
C TYR A 242 -17.45 30.70 -16.82
N THR A 243 -17.95 31.24 -15.71
CA THR A 243 -17.76 32.65 -15.35
C THR A 243 -16.86 32.86 -14.14
N ALA A 244 -16.44 31.78 -13.49
CA ALA A 244 -15.52 31.79 -12.37
C ALA A 244 -14.56 30.60 -12.42
N TYR A 245 -13.37 30.80 -11.84
CA TYR A 245 -12.42 29.76 -11.47
C TYR A 245 -12.01 29.97 -10.02
N CYS A 246 -11.73 28.90 -9.28
CA CYS A 246 -11.20 28.96 -7.90
C CYS A 246 -9.99 28.03 -7.75
N PHE A 247 -9.15 28.29 -6.75
CA PHE A 247 -7.98 27.46 -6.45
C PHE A 247 -8.28 26.61 -5.23
N VAL A 248 -8.34 25.30 -5.39
CA VAL A 248 -8.67 24.38 -4.32
C VAL A 248 -7.41 23.78 -3.73
N TRP A 249 -7.36 23.72 -2.41
CA TRP A 249 -6.28 23.15 -1.61
C TRP A 249 -6.86 22.05 -0.73
N LEU A 250 -6.16 20.92 -0.62
CA LEU A 250 -6.49 19.86 0.33
C LEU A 250 -5.58 19.97 1.54
N HIS A 251 -6.15 19.92 2.74
CA HIS A 251 -5.45 19.88 4.01
C HIS A 251 -5.76 18.55 4.68
N ASN A 252 -4.74 17.70 4.80
CA ASN A 252 -4.84 16.43 5.50
C ASN A 252 -4.72 16.66 7.01
N LYS A 253 -5.81 16.48 7.77
CA LYS A 253 -5.81 16.51 9.25
C LYS A 253 -5.81 15.13 9.89
N PHE A 254 -5.53 14.09 9.11
CA PHE A 254 -5.25 12.77 9.68
C PHE A 254 -3.81 12.73 10.23
N PRO A 255 -3.57 11.95 11.30
CA PRO A 255 -2.22 11.73 11.85
C PRO A 255 -1.36 10.80 10.97
N VAL A 256 -1.84 10.42 9.79
CA VAL A 256 -1.20 9.56 8.81
C VAL A 256 -1.30 10.18 7.42
N ALA A 257 -0.46 9.73 6.49
CA ALA A 257 -0.59 10.13 5.09
C ALA A 257 -1.93 9.66 4.50
N ALA A 258 -2.45 10.41 3.54
CA ALA A 258 -3.74 10.15 2.91
C ALA A 258 -3.67 10.35 1.39
N MET A 259 -4.25 9.42 0.64
CA MET A 259 -4.51 9.57 -0.79
C MET A 259 -5.96 9.96 -0.98
N ALA A 260 -6.19 11.21 -1.38
CA ALA A 260 -7.53 11.72 -1.60
C ALA A 260 -7.86 11.77 -3.08
N HIS A 261 -9.09 11.38 -3.42
CA HIS A 261 -9.73 11.65 -4.70
C HIS A 261 -10.88 12.63 -4.49
N VAL A 262 -10.80 13.79 -5.13
CA VAL A 262 -11.85 14.81 -5.04
C VAL A 262 -12.41 15.04 -6.43
N SER A 263 -13.72 14.91 -6.61
CA SER A 263 -14.40 15.33 -7.84
C SER A 263 -15.37 16.46 -7.57
N HIS A 264 -15.40 17.42 -8.50
CA HIS A 264 -16.33 18.54 -8.50
C HIS A 264 -17.11 18.56 -9.80
N GLN A 265 -18.41 18.81 -9.68
CA GLN A 265 -19.32 18.92 -10.81
C GLN A 265 -20.21 20.16 -10.64
N TYR A 266 -20.20 21.03 -11.64
CA TYR A 266 -21.14 22.13 -11.71
C TYR A 266 -22.42 21.66 -12.45
N SER A 267 -23.58 21.72 -11.79
CA SER A 267 -24.87 21.37 -12.40
C SER A 267 -24.90 19.95 -13.01
N SER A 268 -25.53 19.80 -14.18
CA SER A 268 -25.52 18.60 -15.03
C SER A 268 -24.38 18.59 -16.05
N ASP A 269 -23.42 19.52 -15.96
CA ASP A 269 -22.26 19.48 -16.85
C ASP A 269 -21.50 18.18 -16.57
N PRO A 270 -20.81 17.59 -17.58
CA PRO A 270 -20.03 16.38 -17.36
C PRO A 270 -19.13 16.60 -16.15
N ALA A 271 -19.05 15.61 -15.25
CA ALA A 271 -18.22 15.69 -14.05
C ALA A 271 -16.84 16.21 -14.46
N PHE A 272 -16.57 17.47 -14.13
CA PHE A 272 -15.33 18.09 -14.50
C PHE A 272 -14.27 17.29 -13.75
N ARG A 273 -13.32 16.69 -14.48
CA ARG A 273 -12.15 16.06 -13.85
C ARG A 273 -11.19 17.15 -13.34
N SER A 274 -11.68 18.04 -12.47
CA SER A 274 -10.83 18.69 -11.45
C SER A 274 -10.46 17.65 -10.38
N ASN A 275 -10.02 16.48 -10.83
CA ASN A 275 -9.72 15.39 -9.95
C ASN A 275 -8.39 15.68 -9.32
N TYR A 276 -8.41 16.12 -8.06
CA TYR A 276 -7.23 15.95 -7.24
C TYR A 276 -7.10 14.46 -6.95
N SER A 277 -5.94 13.90 -7.26
CA SER A 277 -5.55 12.54 -6.91
C SER A 277 -4.08 12.61 -6.52
N GLY A 278 -3.80 12.52 -5.23
CA GLY A 278 -2.41 12.56 -4.78
C GLY A 278 -2.28 12.25 -3.29
N PRO A 279 -1.10 11.73 -2.90
CA PRO A 279 -0.76 11.58 -1.50
C PRO A 279 -0.55 12.97 -0.88
N THR A 280 -1.08 13.14 0.33
CA THR A 280 -0.82 14.28 1.19
C THR A 280 -0.30 13.76 2.53
N GLU A 281 0.89 14.22 2.92
CA GLU A 281 1.49 13.88 4.22
C GLU A 281 0.56 14.24 5.38
N SER A 282 0.78 13.61 6.54
CA SER A 282 0.04 13.96 7.77
C SER A 282 0.22 15.45 8.10
N GLU A 283 -0.88 16.13 8.46
CA GLU A 283 -0.94 17.59 8.68
C GLU A 283 -0.47 18.44 7.47
N GLY A 284 -0.33 17.83 6.30
CA GLY A 284 0.17 18.44 5.08
C GLY A 284 -0.91 19.17 4.28
N ILE A 285 -0.46 20.04 3.36
CA ILE A 285 -1.30 20.75 2.41
C ILE A 285 -0.86 20.37 0.99
N SER A 286 -1.83 20.06 0.12
CA SER A 286 -1.58 19.72 -1.28
C SER A 286 -1.07 20.91 -2.09
N HIS A 287 -0.64 20.66 -3.32
CA HIS A 287 -0.57 21.71 -4.33
C HIS A 287 -2.00 22.12 -4.75
N PRO A 288 -2.22 23.37 -5.18
CA PRO A 288 -3.53 23.82 -5.60
C PRO A 288 -3.90 23.23 -6.96
N TRP A 289 -5.19 22.96 -7.14
CA TRP A 289 -5.76 22.70 -8.46
C TRP A 289 -6.92 23.67 -8.72
N ILE A 290 -7.42 23.67 -9.96
CA ILE A 290 -8.42 24.65 -10.40
C ILE A 290 -9.77 23.96 -10.55
N VAL A 291 -10.82 24.62 -10.06
CA VAL A 291 -12.22 24.28 -10.32
C VAL A 291 -12.90 25.43 -11.04
N TYR A 292 -13.83 25.09 -11.94
CA TYR A 292 -14.56 26.06 -12.76
C TYR A 292 -16.05 25.99 -12.42
N SER A 293 -16.68 27.15 -12.25
CA SER A 293 -18.10 27.24 -11.91
C SER A 293 -18.76 28.48 -12.54
N SER A 294 -20.08 28.54 -12.48
CA SER A 294 -20.88 29.68 -12.93
C SER A 294 -21.80 30.15 -11.81
N PRO A 295 -21.36 31.13 -10.99
CA PRO A 295 -21.99 31.46 -9.71
C PRO A 295 -23.42 32.02 -9.74
N TRP A 296 -24.00 32.19 -10.93
CA TRP A 296 -25.35 32.72 -11.14
C TRP A 296 -26.37 31.63 -11.57
N GLY A 297 -26.00 30.34 -11.46
CA GLY A 297 -26.79 29.20 -11.92
C GLY A 297 -27.02 28.10 -10.86
N TYR A 298 -26.91 26.85 -11.30
CA TYR A 298 -27.24 25.63 -10.53
C TYR A 298 -26.19 25.29 -9.46
N ARG A 299 -26.37 24.17 -8.75
CA ARG A 299 -25.57 23.73 -7.59
C ARG A 299 -24.23 23.11 -8.02
N ASP A 300 -23.18 23.36 -7.25
CA ASP A 300 -21.90 22.65 -7.29
C ASP A 300 -21.97 21.40 -6.40
N TYR A 301 -21.59 20.24 -6.94
CA TYR A 301 -21.60 18.95 -6.28
C TYR A 301 -20.18 18.43 -6.08
N TRP A 302 -19.90 17.88 -4.90
CA TRP A 302 -18.59 17.40 -4.49
C TRP A 302 -18.67 15.95 -4.05
N ASN A 303 -17.76 15.11 -4.55
CA ASN A 303 -17.53 13.76 -4.03
C ASN A 303 -16.07 13.63 -3.60
N ILE A 304 -15.84 13.24 -2.35
CA ILE A 304 -14.52 13.06 -1.79
C ILE A 304 -14.38 11.61 -1.36
N SER A 305 -13.28 10.98 -1.73
CA SER A 305 -12.85 9.71 -1.18
C SER A 305 -11.42 9.78 -0.68
N VAL A 306 -11.13 9.08 0.40
CA VAL A 306 -9.82 9.14 1.06
C VAL A 306 -9.36 7.74 1.43
N GLN A 307 -8.21 7.32 0.94
CA GLN A 307 -7.50 6.14 1.43
C GLN A 307 -6.41 6.60 2.40
N LEU A 308 -6.19 5.87 3.50
CA LEU A 308 -5.20 6.19 4.52
C LEU A 308 -4.04 5.18 4.51
N ASP A 309 -2.82 5.65 4.82
CA ASP A 309 -1.65 4.78 5.00
C ASP A 309 -1.67 4.17 6.42
N VAL A 310 -2.52 3.15 6.60
CA VAL A 310 -2.70 2.45 7.88
C VAL A 310 -2.66 0.95 7.70
N VAL A 311 -2.24 0.25 8.75
CA VAL A 311 -2.25 -1.21 8.78
C VAL A 311 -3.70 -1.69 8.99
N ALA A 312 -4.13 -2.62 8.13
CA ALA A 312 -5.43 -3.27 8.24
C ALA A 312 -5.49 -4.20 9.47
N PRO A 313 -6.68 -4.46 10.05
CA PRO A 313 -6.82 -5.43 11.13
C PRO A 313 -6.42 -6.83 10.66
N THR A 314 -5.71 -7.58 11.50
CA THR A 314 -5.08 -8.86 11.13
C THR A 314 -6.06 -10.00 10.88
N ASN A 315 -7.30 -9.86 11.33
CA ASN A 315 -8.37 -10.82 11.12
C ASN A 315 -9.35 -10.39 10.01
N SER A 316 -9.04 -9.32 9.26
CA SER A 316 -9.87 -8.86 8.17
C SER A 316 -9.15 -7.93 7.18
N ASP A 317 -9.14 -8.34 5.92
CA ASP A 317 -8.62 -7.51 4.83
C ASP A 317 -9.68 -6.48 4.33
N TYR A 318 -10.85 -6.40 4.98
CA TYR A 318 -11.96 -5.58 4.48
C TYR A 318 -11.66 -4.09 4.44
N THR A 319 -10.68 -3.60 5.20
CA THR A 319 -10.28 -2.19 5.19
C THR A 319 -9.11 -1.90 4.26
N GLN A 320 -8.35 -2.93 3.85
CA GLN A 320 -7.15 -2.75 3.05
C GLN A 320 -7.53 -2.18 1.68
N GLY A 321 -6.95 -1.03 1.34
CA GLY A 321 -7.19 -0.36 0.05
C GLY A 321 -8.58 0.24 -0.14
N LYS A 322 -9.49 0.12 0.84
CA LYS A 322 -10.84 0.70 0.72
C LYS A 322 -10.83 2.17 1.16
N PRO A 323 -11.38 3.08 0.35
CA PRO A 323 -11.43 4.48 0.71
C PRO A 323 -12.63 4.79 1.61
N PHE A 324 -12.47 5.80 2.44
CA PHE A 324 -13.54 6.58 3.03
C PHE A 324 -14.33 7.24 1.90
N THR A 325 -15.63 7.39 2.05
CA THR A 325 -16.50 8.05 1.07
C THR A 325 -17.46 9.01 1.74
N ASN A 326 -18.00 9.96 0.98
CA ASN A 326 -19.04 10.87 1.48
C ASN A 326 -20.26 10.12 2.01
N ARG A 327 -20.85 10.60 3.11
CA ARG A 327 -22.16 10.13 3.57
C ARG A 327 -23.28 10.53 2.62
N LYS A 328 -23.22 11.73 2.06
CA LYS A 328 -24.13 12.18 1.00
C LYS A 328 -23.36 12.21 -0.32
N GLN A 329 -23.68 11.27 -1.20
CA GLN A 329 -23.25 11.32 -2.59
C GLN A 329 -23.73 12.64 -3.24
N ASP A 330 -22.86 13.23 -4.05
CA ASP A 330 -23.07 14.53 -4.70
C ASP A 330 -23.39 15.61 -3.66
N LYS A 331 -22.44 15.83 -2.74
CA LYS A 331 -22.63 16.82 -1.67
C LYS A 331 -22.64 18.22 -2.27
N GLU A 332 -23.78 18.89 -2.11
CA GLU A 332 -23.98 20.24 -2.64
C GLU A 332 -23.23 21.28 -1.80
N CYS A 333 -22.27 21.98 -2.42
CA CYS A 333 -21.54 23.10 -1.82
C CYS A 333 -21.27 24.19 -2.86
N ALA A 334 -22.16 25.18 -2.92
CA ALA A 334 -22.18 26.20 -3.97
C ALA A 334 -20.99 27.17 -3.89
N ILE A 335 -20.43 27.50 -5.05
CA ILE A 335 -19.43 28.56 -5.22
C ILE A 335 -20.14 29.85 -5.65
N GLY A 336 -20.06 30.89 -4.82
CA GLY A 336 -20.68 32.20 -5.02
C GLY A 336 -19.85 33.16 -5.91
N PRO A 337 -20.45 34.24 -6.45
CA PRO A 337 -19.74 35.21 -7.28
C PRO A 337 -18.53 35.84 -6.59
N GLU A 338 -18.61 36.01 -5.29
CA GLU A 338 -17.56 36.55 -4.42
C GLU A 338 -16.38 35.60 -4.22
N ASP A 339 -16.52 34.31 -4.56
CA ASP A 339 -15.47 33.30 -4.40
C ASP A 339 -14.54 33.24 -5.61
N ALA A 340 -14.95 33.81 -6.74
CA ALA A 340 -14.20 33.78 -7.99
C ALA A 340 -12.75 34.28 -7.80
N GLY A 341 -11.81 33.44 -8.20
CA GLY A 341 -10.36 33.65 -8.13
C GLY A 341 -9.76 33.52 -6.73
N LYS A 342 -10.52 33.10 -5.71
CA LYS A 342 -10.01 32.89 -4.34
C LYS A 342 -9.60 31.44 -4.11
N ASP A 343 -8.89 31.25 -3.01
CA ASP A 343 -8.56 29.92 -2.48
C ASP A 343 -9.77 29.30 -1.76
N ILE A 344 -9.98 28.01 -1.98
CA ILE A 344 -10.94 27.16 -1.29
C ILE A 344 -10.14 26.05 -0.59
N TYR A 345 -10.38 25.83 0.70
CA TYR A 345 -9.67 24.82 1.48
C TYR A 345 -10.59 23.66 1.82
N ILE A 346 -10.25 22.46 1.35
CA ILE A 346 -10.87 21.21 1.77
C ILE A 346 -10.04 20.65 2.91
N SER A 347 -10.59 20.56 4.11
CA SER A 347 -9.93 19.90 5.24
C SER A 347 -10.58 18.54 5.47
N ILE A 348 -9.78 17.48 5.46
CA ILE A 348 -10.22 16.10 5.76
C ILE A 348 -9.73 15.72 7.15
N TYR A 349 -10.60 15.18 8.00
CA TYR A 349 -10.30 14.84 9.39
C TYR A 349 -11.03 13.54 9.81
N PRO A 350 -10.75 12.98 10.99
CA PRO A 350 -11.24 11.65 11.37
C PRO A 350 -12.78 11.44 11.40
N THR A 351 -13.57 12.52 11.51
CA THR A 351 -15.04 12.44 11.59
C THR A 351 -15.73 12.86 10.28
N GLY A 352 -14.99 13.43 9.34
CA GLY A 352 -15.57 13.96 8.11
C GLY A 352 -14.62 14.90 7.37
N TRP A 353 -15.22 15.82 6.62
CA TRP A 353 -14.50 16.86 5.92
C TRP A 353 -15.30 18.15 5.89
N THR A 354 -14.58 19.27 5.74
CA THR A 354 -15.15 20.59 5.50
C THR A 354 -14.55 21.21 4.25
N ILE A 355 -15.37 21.88 3.46
CA ILE A 355 -14.93 22.82 2.43
C ILE A 355 -15.16 24.23 2.96
N GLY A 356 -14.06 24.95 3.17
CA GLY A 356 -14.07 26.38 3.48
C GLY A 356 -14.15 27.19 2.19
N ILE A 357 -15.37 27.54 1.78
CA ILE A 357 -15.61 28.50 0.69
C ILE A 357 -15.70 29.90 1.32
N PRO A 358 -15.09 30.95 0.74
CA PRO A 358 -15.10 32.28 1.36
C PRO A 358 -16.50 32.87 1.61
N SER A 359 -17.49 32.49 0.80
CA SER A 359 -18.91 32.84 0.96
C SER A 359 -19.69 32.00 1.99
N GLY A 360 -19.17 30.82 2.36
CA GLY A 360 -19.84 29.90 3.29
C GLY A 360 -19.11 28.57 3.43
N SER A 361 -19.32 27.85 4.53
CA SER A 361 -18.74 26.51 4.72
C SER A 361 -19.75 25.42 4.38
N CYS A 362 -19.26 24.29 3.87
CA CYS A 362 -20.01 23.05 3.85
C CYS A 362 -19.19 21.92 4.48
N ASP A 363 -19.88 20.91 4.98
CA ASP A 363 -19.27 19.76 5.63
C ASP A 363 -20.07 18.49 5.31
N ASP A 364 -19.40 17.34 5.37
CA ASP A 364 -20.05 16.03 5.35
C ASP A 364 -19.27 15.06 6.25
N SER A 365 -19.95 14.04 6.77
CA SER A 365 -19.31 12.97 7.51
C SER A 365 -18.87 11.85 6.57
N TRP A 366 -17.98 10.98 7.04
CA TRP A 366 -17.56 9.81 6.28
C TRP A 366 -18.57 8.66 6.33
N ILE A 367 -18.46 7.79 5.33
CA ILE A 367 -18.68 6.35 5.43
C ILE A 367 -17.28 5.73 5.36
N THR A 368 -16.83 5.15 6.47
CA THR A 368 -15.52 4.52 6.59
C THR A 368 -15.50 3.15 5.90
N PRO A 369 -14.34 2.49 5.70
CA PRO A 369 -14.23 1.19 5.04
C PRO A 369 -15.12 0.08 5.62
N LEU A 370 -15.38 0.08 6.93
CA LEU A 370 -16.28 -0.86 7.60
C LEU A 370 -17.72 -0.34 7.74
N GLY A 371 -18.02 0.86 7.21
CA GLY A 371 -19.36 1.43 7.19
C GLY A 371 -19.73 2.30 8.40
N TYR A 372 -18.74 2.71 9.20
CA TYR A 372 -18.91 3.64 10.32
C TYR A 372 -18.78 5.10 9.86
N ASN A 373 -18.84 6.04 10.80
CA ASN A 373 -18.76 7.49 10.53
C ASN A 373 -17.57 8.20 11.17
N THR A 374 -16.85 7.53 12.10
CA THR A 374 -15.76 8.11 12.88
C THR A 374 -14.60 7.13 12.96
N VAL A 375 -13.37 7.65 13.00
CA VAL A 375 -12.18 6.84 13.26
C VAL A 375 -11.30 7.45 14.36
N ALA A 376 -10.59 6.59 15.08
CA ALA A 376 -9.52 6.97 15.98
C ALA A 376 -8.24 6.20 15.62
N PHE A 377 -7.10 6.74 16.04
CA PHE A 377 -5.79 6.17 15.76
C PHE A 377 -5.17 5.68 17.06
N VAL A 378 -4.91 4.40 17.17
CA VAL A 378 -4.43 3.80 18.41
C VAL A 378 -2.93 3.63 18.36
N ARG A 379 -2.29 4.04 19.45
CA ARG A 379 -0.89 3.76 19.77
C ARG A 379 -0.81 3.08 21.13
N ILE A 380 0.11 2.13 21.27
CA ILE A 380 0.37 1.49 22.56
C ILE A 380 1.58 2.14 23.22
N LYS A 381 1.49 2.46 24.51
CA LYS A 381 2.61 2.88 25.35
C LYS A 381 2.99 1.77 26.31
N ASN A 382 4.23 1.34 26.24
CA ASN A 382 4.76 0.30 27.13
C ASN A 382 5.19 0.91 28.48
N ASN A 383 4.49 0.57 29.54
CA ASN A 383 4.85 0.93 30.92
C ASN A 383 5.31 -0.30 31.74
N PHE A 384 5.59 -1.44 31.11
CA PHE A 384 6.31 -2.54 31.76
C PHE A 384 7.77 -2.16 31.96
N VAL A 385 8.45 -2.82 32.90
CA VAL A 385 9.89 -2.66 33.19
C VAL A 385 10.79 -3.44 32.22
N GLN A 386 10.25 -3.83 31.07
CA GLN A 386 10.95 -4.55 30.02
C GLN A 386 10.25 -4.35 28.67
N THR A 387 10.93 -4.75 27.60
CA THR A 387 10.38 -4.70 26.24
C THR A 387 9.14 -5.58 26.11
N VAL A 388 8.10 -5.02 25.51
CA VAL A 388 6.93 -5.78 25.05
C VAL A 388 7.26 -6.38 23.68
N ARG A 389 7.14 -7.70 23.59
CA ARG A 389 7.38 -8.48 22.37
C ARG A 389 6.29 -8.20 21.33
N TYR A 390 5.02 -8.33 21.71
CA TYR A 390 3.91 -7.80 20.94
C TYR A 390 2.67 -7.57 21.82
N VAL A 391 1.76 -6.71 21.35
CA VAL A 391 0.41 -6.51 21.90
C VAL A 391 -0.61 -6.91 20.86
N ILE A 392 -1.62 -7.68 21.27
CA ILE A 392 -2.83 -7.90 20.49
C ILE A 392 -3.93 -7.04 21.12
N LEU A 393 -4.51 -6.16 20.31
CA LEU A 393 -5.63 -5.32 20.66
C LEU A 393 -6.84 -5.76 19.85
N THR A 394 -7.88 -6.25 20.53
CA THR A 394 -9.15 -6.56 19.90
C THR A 394 -10.16 -5.47 20.23
N HIS A 395 -10.78 -4.89 19.20
CA HIS A 395 -11.83 -3.88 19.29
C HIS A 395 -13.12 -4.42 18.69
N GLN A 396 -14.23 -4.15 19.35
CA GLN A 396 -15.56 -4.41 18.81
C GLN A 396 -16.46 -3.21 19.12
N TYR A 397 -17.15 -2.70 18.09
CA TYR A 397 -18.17 -1.67 18.26
C TYR A 397 -19.56 -2.34 18.36
N GLY A 398 -20.27 -2.10 19.46
CA GLY A 398 -21.61 -2.66 19.67
C GLY A 398 -21.64 -4.19 19.59
N SER A 399 -22.50 -4.71 18.70
CA SER A 399 -22.62 -6.15 18.42
C SER A 399 -21.97 -6.56 17.09
N ASP A 400 -21.16 -5.68 16.50
CA ASP A 400 -20.56 -5.89 15.18
C ASP A 400 -19.39 -6.89 15.27
N LEU A 401 -18.72 -7.17 14.15
CA LEU A 401 -17.55 -8.05 14.14
C LEU A 401 -16.40 -7.43 14.94
N ALA A 402 -15.67 -8.27 15.68
CA ALA A 402 -14.47 -7.86 16.38
C ALA A 402 -13.28 -7.80 15.41
N TYR A 403 -12.49 -6.74 15.49
CA TYR A 403 -11.28 -6.51 14.69
C TYR A 403 -10.04 -6.56 15.58
N THR A 404 -8.98 -7.18 15.07
CA THR A 404 -7.74 -7.42 15.82
C THR A 404 -6.58 -6.64 15.22
N TYR A 405 -5.80 -5.99 16.08
CA TYR A 405 -4.65 -5.18 15.71
C TYR A 405 -3.44 -5.65 16.50
N GLU A 406 -2.30 -5.78 15.83
CA GLU A 406 -1.08 -6.28 16.45
C GLU A 406 -0.04 -5.18 16.52
N TYR A 407 0.59 -4.98 17.67
CA TYR A 407 1.66 -4.01 17.90
C TYR A 407 2.95 -4.71 18.29
N PRO A 408 3.90 -4.83 17.36
CA PRO A 408 5.15 -5.45 17.66
C PRO A 408 6.11 -4.49 18.36
N TYR A 409 7.02 -5.03 19.16
CA TYR A 409 8.22 -4.35 19.64
C TYR A 409 8.03 -2.96 20.23
N ILE A 410 7.59 -2.92 21.47
CA ILE A 410 7.49 -1.66 22.19
C ILE A 410 8.55 -1.69 23.27
N LEU A 411 9.65 -0.95 23.05
CA LEU A 411 10.75 -0.84 24.02
C LEU A 411 10.22 -0.32 25.36
N GLU A 412 10.93 -0.64 26.44
CA GLU A 412 10.61 -0.16 27.78
C GLU A 412 10.45 1.37 27.79
N GLY A 413 9.27 1.85 28.23
CA GLY A 413 8.96 3.28 28.34
C GLY A 413 8.59 4.00 27.03
N GLU A 414 8.72 3.33 25.88
CA GLU A 414 8.44 3.90 24.57
C GLU A 414 6.99 3.68 24.12
N GLU A 415 6.62 4.36 23.04
CA GLU A 415 5.34 4.14 22.36
C GLU A 415 5.53 3.37 21.05
N SER A 416 4.50 2.66 20.60
CA SER A 416 4.54 1.96 19.33
C SER A 416 4.73 2.96 18.18
N SER A 417 5.59 2.61 17.24
CA SER A 417 5.89 3.44 16.07
C SER A 417 4.74 3.49 15.07
N GLN A 418 3.97 2.41 14.98
CA GLN A 418 2.78 2.31 14.14
C GLN A 418 1.54 2.91 14.83
N LEU A 419 0.60 3.35 14.00
CA LEU A 419 -0.74 3.78 14.37
C LEU A 419 -1.75 2.85 13.68
N ASN A 420 -2.56 2.13 14.45
CA ASN A 420 -3.66 1.35 13.88
C ASN A 420 -4.95 2.16 13.92
N MET A 421 -5.77 2.01 12.89
CA MET A 421 -7.04 2.73 12.78
C MET A 421 -8.19 1.87 13.31
N VAL A 422 -8.97 2.44 14.22
CA VAL A 422 -10.20 1.83 14.75
C VAL A 422 -11.40 2.66 14.30
N GLU A 423 -12.46 1.98 13.85
CA GLU A 423 -13.65 2.61 13.27
C GLU A 423 -14.86 2.39 14.20
N TYR A 424 -15.65 3.43 14.42
CA TYR A 424 -16.82 3.41 15.32
C TYR A 424 -17.83 4.47 14.91
N ASN A 425 -19.07 4.37 15.42
CA ASN A 425 -20.08 5.40 15.17
C ASN A 425 -20.22 6.34 16.35
N THR A 426 -20.37 7.62 16.05
CA THR A 426 -20.71 8.67 17.03
C THR A 426 -22.02 9.38 16.64
N GLY A 427 -22.55 10.18 17.58
CA GLY A 427 -23.75 11.01 17.39
C GLY A 427 -25.01 10.48 18.10
N ALA A 428 -26.03 11.35 18.21
CA ALA A 428 -27.22 11.13 19.06
C ALA A 428 -28.08 9.90 18.71
N LEU A 429 -27.90 9.30 17.54
CA LEU A 429 -28.63 8.10 17.07
C LEU A 429 -27.76 6.84 17.03
N HIS A 430 -26.47 6.93 17.38
CA HIS A 430 -25.52 5.81 17.32
C HIS A 430 -24.79 5.61 18.66
N PRO A 431 -25.48 5.14 19.72
CA PRO A 431 -24.93 5.06 21.08
C PRO A 431 -24.17 3.75 21.37
N GLY A 432 -23.43 3.19 20.40
CA GLY A 432 -22.71 1.93 20.61
C GLY A 432 -21.58 2.07 21.62
N LEU A 433 -21.25 0.96 22.29
CA LEU A 433 -20.08 0.85 23.18
C LEU A 433 -18.92 0.22 22.43
N ASP A 434 -17.71 0.61 22.80
CA ASP A 434 -16.46 0.07 22.31
C ASP A 434 -15.93 -0.95 23.32
N TYR A 435 -15.83 -2.21 22.90
CA TYR A 435 -15.35 -3.31 23.73
C TYR A 435 -13.89 -3.62 23.41
N TRP A 436 -13.06 -3.69 24.45
CA TRP A 436 -11.61 -3.87 24.32
C TRP A 436 -11.11 -5.13 25.02
N THR A 437 -10.33 -5.92 24.30
CA THR A 437 -9.46 -6.96 24.87
C THR A 437 -8.02 -6.64 24.52
N VAL A 438 -7.15 -6.68 25.52
CA VAL A 438 -5.73 -6.34 25.39
C VAL A 438 -4.92 -7.52 25.89
N ASP A 439 -4.14 -8.12 25.00
CA ASP A 439 -3.17 -9.17 25.32
C ASP A 439 -1.76 -8.62 25.10
N VAL A 440 -0.90 -8.73 26.10
CA VAL A 440 0.48 -8.23 26.07
C VAL A 440 1.42 -9.39 26.32
N PHE A 441 2.39 -9.57 25.43
CA PHE A 441 3.40 -10.62 25.52
C PHE A 441 4.74 -9.94 25.74
N LEU A 442 5.42 -10.27 26.83
CA LEU A 442 6.69 -9.67 27.19
C LEU A 442 7.88 -10.42 26.60
N ALA A 443 9.06 -9.81 26.64
CA ALA A 443 10.29 -10.41 26.14
C ALA A 443 10.66 -11.71 26.86
N ASP A 444 10.37 -11.80 28.16
CA ASP A 444 10.54 -12.98 29.03
C ASP A 444 9.41 -14.01 28.91
N GLU A 445 8.58 -13.88 27.86
CA GLU A 445 7.49 -14.81 27.55
C GLU A 445 6.26 -14.73 28.46
N ILE A 446 6.21 -13.82 29.44
CA ILE A 446 5.00 -13.69 30.27
C ILE A 446 3.87 -13.02 29.47
N HIS A 447 2.71 -13.65 29.44
CA HIS A 447 1.48 -13.11 28.86
C HIS A 447 0.60 -12.46 29.91
N TYR A 448 0.16 -11.24 29.62
CA TYR A 448 -0.83 -10.50 30.39
C TYR A 448 -2.10 -10.27 29.55
N GLN A 449 -3.26 -10.34 30.19
CA GLN A 449 -4.53 -9.94 29.59
C GLN A 449 -5.31 -9.05 30.55
N ASN A 450 -6.15 -8.16 30.02
CA ASN A 450 -7.08 -7.42 30.85
C ASN A 450 -8.04 -8.34 31.63
N SER A 451 -8.33 -7.97 32.87
CA SER A 451 -9.06 -8.77 33.85
C SER A 451 -10.51 -9.03 33.43
N LYS A 452 -11.09 -8.09 32.68
CA LYS A 452 -12.39 -8.19 32.02
C LYS A 452 -12.17 -8.05 30.50
N PRO A 453 -11.92 -9.15 29.76
CA PRO A 453 -11.95 -9.16 28.30
C PRO A 453 -13.27 -8.56 27.78
N GLY A 454 -13.22 -7.84 26.66
CA GLY A 454 -14.36 -7.04 26.19
C GLY A 454 -14.72 -5.94 27.17
N LYS A 455 -13.74 -5.23 27.74
CA LYS A 455 -13.99 -4.09 28.62
C LYS A 455 -14.75 -3.02 27.83
N GLU A 456 -16.00 -2.75 28.22
CA GLU A 456 -16.76 -1.66 27.60
C GLU A 456 -16.21 -0.29 27.97
N CYS A 457 -16.07 0.53 26.93
CA CYS A 457 -15.67 1.93 26.93
C CYS A 457 -16.57 2.69 25.96
N TYR A 458 -16.60 4.02 26.10
CA TYR A 458 -17.46 4.87 25.29
C TYR A 458 -16.59 5.89 24.60
N LEU A 459 -16.41 5.73 23.28
CA LEU A 459 -15.71 6.73 22.47
C LEU A 459 -16.70 7.76 21.94
N GLU A 460 -16.33 9.03 22.05
CA GLU A 460 -17.10 10.15 21.53
C GLU A 460 -16.40 10.77 20.31
N GLU A 461 -17.06 11.72 19.64
CA GLU A 461 -16.49 12.43 18.49
C GLU A 461 -15.17 13.13 18.85
N GLU A 462 -15.05 13.59 20.10
CA GLU A 462 -13.84 14.20 20.63
C GLU A 462 -12.69 13.19 20.80
N ASP A 463 -12.94 11.89 20.77
CA ASP A 463 -11.90 10.85 20.81
C ASP A 463 -11.38 10.47 19.42
N ALA A 464 -11.91 11.08 18.35
CA ALA A 464 -11.52 10.88 16.96
C ALA A 464 -10.16 11.52 16.62
N ARG A 465 -9.12 11.04 17.30
CA ARG A 465 -7.72 11.49 17.21
C ARG A 465 -6.80 10.35 17.66
N ILE A 466 -5.53 10.66 17.94
CA ILE A 466 -4.61 9.66 18.49
C ILE A 466 -5.02 9.33 19.93
N LEU A 467 -5.30 8.05 20.19
CA LEU A 467 -5.54 7.47 21.50
C LEU A 467 -4.33 6.67 21.95
N THR A 468 -3.76 7.02 23.10
CA THR A 468 -2.65 6.29 23.70
C THR A 468 -3.17 5.27 24.71
N PHE A 469 -2.88 3.99 24.47
CA PHE A 469 -3.16 2.88 25.36
C PHE A 469 -1.91 2.59 26.19
N GLY A 470 -1.91 3.02 27.45
CA GLY A 470 -0.88 2.61 28.39
C GLY A 470 -1.12 1.18 28.84
N VAL A 471 -0.12 0.31 28.73
CA VAL A 471 -0.17 -1.06 29.23
C VAL A 471 0.92 -1.30 30.29
N SER A 472 0.56 -1.91 31.41
CA SER A 472 1.44 -2.29 32.51
C SER A 472 0.98 -3.60 33.17
N GLU A 473 1.75 -4.07 34.15
CA GLU A 473 1.44 -5.30 34.89
C GLU A 473 0.11 -5.24 35.65
N ASP A 474 -0.28 -4.04 36.11
CA ASP A 474 -1.45 -3.82 36.96
C ASP A 474 -2.70 -3.42 36.17
N LYS A 475 -2.56 -2.73 35.02
CA LYS A 475 -3.70 -2.23 34.24
C LYS A 475 -3.36 -1.89 32.79
N PHE A 476 -4.40 -1.75 31.98
CA PHE A 476 -4.34 -0.90 30.79
C PHE A 476 -5.19 0.37 31.00
N ASN A 477 -4.84 1.46 30.32
CA ASN A 477 -5.62 2.69 30.31
C ASN A 477 -5.62 3.35 28.92
N ILE A 478 -6.75 3.90 28.50
CA ILE A 478 -6.88 4.71 27.29
C ILE A 478 -6.92 6.19 27.68
N ASN A 479 -6.16 7.02 26.97
CA ASN A 479 -6.23 8.47 27.10
C ASN A 479 -7.42 9.04 26.31
N LEU A 480 -8.62 8.93 26.88
CA LEU A 480 -9.84 9.54 26.33
C LEU A 480 -9.82 11.05 26.55
N HIS A 481 -10.20 11.79 25.52
CA HIS A 481 -10.20 13.23 25.51
C HIS A 481 -11.60 13.83 25.68
N SER A 482 -12.66 13.04 25.49
CA SER A 482 -14.07 13.42 25.72
C SER A 482 -14.42 13.73 27.17
N GLY A 483 -13.49 13.56 28.11
CA GLY A 483 -13.72 13.79 29.54
C GLY A 483 -14.65 12.74 30.18
N SER A 484 -15.11 11.75 29.40
CA SER A 484 -15.66 10.49 29.90
C SER A 484 -14.64 9.84 30.85
N SER A 485 -15.11 9.24 31.95
CA SER A 485 -14.22 8.63 32.97
C SER A 485 -13.25 7.67 32.29
N SER A 486 -11.96 7.73 32.66
CA SER A 486 -10.88 6.96 32.03
C SER A 486 -11.30 5.51 31.73
N CYS A 487 -11.17 5.10 30.47
CA CYS A 487 -11.32 3.70 30.09
C CYS A 487 -10.08 2.94 30.56
N ASP A 488 -10.20 2.24 31.67
CA ASP A 488 -9.16 1.39 32.22
C ASP A 488 -9.70 0.04 32.69
N ASN A 489 -8.78 -0.92 32.82
CA ASN A 489 -9.06 -2.21 33.43
C ASN A 489 -7.77 -2.80 34.01
N GLY A 490 -7.89 -3.58 35.08
CA GLY A 490 -6.73 -4.28 35.63
C GLY A 490 -6.17 -5.31 34.64
N MET A 491 -4.87 -5.60 34.69
CA MET A 491 -4.24 -6.68 33.91
C MET A 491 -3.92 -7.86 34.83
N LYS A 492 -3.93 -9.08 34.29
CA LYS A 492 -3.55 -10.31 34.98
C LYS A 492 -2.56 -11.10 34.14
N ALA A 493 -1.52 -11.64 34.78
CA ALA A 493 -0.64 -12.60 34.15
C ALA A 493 -1.39 -13.93 33.93
N LEU A 494 -1.30 -14.49 32.73
CA LEU A 494 -1.92 -15.76 32.36
C LEU A 494 -0.91 -16.92 32.30
N GLY A 495 0.38 -16.63 32.24
CA GLY A 495 1.47 -17.61 32.28
C GLY A 495 2.61 -17.28 31.32
N GLU A 496 3.59 -18.18 31.24
CA GLU A 496 4.70 -18.12 30.28
C GLU A 496 4.28 -18.71 28.93
N VAL A 497 4.75 -18.11 27.83
CA VAL A 497 4.46 -18.47 26.44
C VAL A 497 5.76 -18.92 25.77
N ASP A 498 6.00 -20.23 25.73
CA ASP A 498 7.21 -20.82 25.14
C ASP A 498 7.27 -20.57 23.62
N VAL A 499 7.95 -19.50 23.19
CA VAL A 499 8.12 -19.14 21.77
C VAL A 499 9.13 -20.03 21.05
N LEU A 500 9.94 -20.78 21.80
CA LEU A 500 10.82 -21.82 21.25
C LEU A 500 10.04 -23.11 20.95
N LEU A 501 8.74 -23.14 21.25
CA LEU A 501 7.86 -24.28 21.02
C LEU A 501 8.47 -25.57 21.59
N GLY A 502 9.04 -25.49 22.80
CA GLY A 502 9.64 -26.62 23.51
C GLY A 502 11.04 -27.01 23.07
N ALA A 503 11.65 -26.30 22.11
CA ALA A 503 13.05 -26.51 21.77
C ALA A 503 13.91 -26.30 23.02
N ASN A 504 14.91 -27.16 23.18
CA ASN A 504 15.78 -27.16 24.35
C ASN A 504 17.08 -26.43 24.02
N PRO A 505 17.35 -25.26 24.64
CA PRO A 505 18.53 -24.47 24.31
C PRO A 505 19.85 -25.21 24.59
N TYR A 506 19.82 -26.21 25.48
CA TYR A 506 20.98 -27.01 25.84
C TYR A 506 21.19 -28.25 24.97
N GLN A 507 20.34 -28.47 23.96
CA GLN A 507 20.51 -29.54 22.97
C GLN A 507 21.17 -28.99 21.70
N PRO A 508 21.91 -29.83 20.96
CA PRO A 508 22.44 -29.48 19.64
C PRO A 508 21.35 -28.91 18.73
N TYR A 509 21.70 -27.95 17.87
CA TYR A 509 20.76 -27.35 16.92
C TYR A 509 19.97 -28.39 16.11
N ASN A 510 20.64 -29.45 15.65
CA ASN A 510 20.07 -30.57 14.89
C ASN A 510 19.33 -31.62 15.74
N LYS A 511 19.17 -31.40 17.05
CA LYS A 511 18.37 -32.25 17.96
C LYS A 511 17.11 -31.54 18.44
N ASN A 512 16.69 -30.48 17.75
CA ASN A 512 15.45 -29.76 17.99
C ASN A 512 14.56 -29.76 16.74
N CYS A 513 13.28 -29.48 16.95
CA CYS A 513 12.25 -29.33 15.94
C CYS A 513 11.77 -27.88 15.89
N TYR A 514 11.53 -27.34 14.71
CA TYR A 514 11.29 -25.93 14.46
C TYR A 514 10.08 -25.75 13.55
N LEU A 515 9.26 -24.73 13.87
CA LEU A 515 8.18 -24.29 13.00
C LEU A 515 8.81 -23.52 11.83
N ALA A 516 8.55 -23.97 10.62
CA ALA A 516 9.08 -23.36 9.41
C ALA A 516 7.95 -22.78 8.56
N ALA A 517 8.03 -21.48 8.30
CA ALA A 517 7.09 -20.78 7.42
C ALA A 517 7.51 -20.96 5.97
N HIS A 518 6.73 -21.73 5.22
CA HIS A 518 6.91 -21.94 3.79
C HIS A 518 6.62 -20.63 3.04
N ASN A 519 7.51 -20.25 2.11
CA ASN A 519 7.46 -19.00 1.36
C ASN A 519 7.08 -17.82 2.25
N ALA A 520 7.82 -17.64 3.35
CA ALA A 520 7.51 -16.70 4.44
C ALA A 520 7.25 -15.27 3.96
N PHE A 521 7.85 -14.88 2.84
CA PHE A 521 7.68 -13.57 2.22
C PHE A 521 6.32 -13.39 1.51
N ALA A 522 5.67 -14.47 1.05
CA ALA A 522 4.39 -14.41 0.37
C ALA A 522 3.25 -14.28 1.38
N ASN A 523 2.98 -13.05 1.83
CA ASN A 523 2.00 -12.79 2.89
C ASN A 523 1.04 -11.62 2.61
N TYR A 524 -0.12 -11.63 3.26
CA TYR A 524 -1.15 -10.59 3.07
C TYR A 524 -0.69 -9.18 3.47
N PRO A 525 0.01 -8.98 4.60
CA PRO A 525 0.54 -7.66 4.96
C PRO A 525 1.43 -7.02 3.89
N ASP A 526 2.25 -7.83 3.22
CA ASP A 526 3.12 -7.39 2.12
C ASP A 526 2.38 -7.34 0.76
N GLY A 527 1.06 -7.52 0.74
CA GLY A 527 0.22 -7.33 -0.45
C GLY A 527 0.17 -8.50 -1.41
N PHE A 528 0.55 -9.71 -1.00
CA PHE A 528 0.44 -10.90 -1.85
C PHE A 528 -1.02 -11.36 -1.94
N ILE A 529 -1.59 -11.36 -3.15
CA ILE A 529 -2.95 -11.87 -3.41
C ILE A 529 -3.00 -13.40 -3.25
N VAL A 530 -1.92 -14.07 -3.66
CA VAL A 530 -1.72 -15.51 -3.47
C VAL A 530 -0.68 -15.68 -2.36
N ALA A 531 -1.13 -15.54 -1.13
CA ALA A 531 -0.27 -15.67 0.04
C ALA A 531 -0.07 -17.15 0.44
N ASN A 532 1.12 -17.46 0.93
CA ASN A 532 1.43 -18.68 1.68
C ASN A 532 1.30 -18.46 3.18
N GLN A 533 1.29 -17.21 3.65
CA GLN A 533 1.18 -16.86 5.07
C GLN A 533 0.15 -15.75 5.28
N ALA A 534 -0.69 -15.87 6.31
CA ALA A 534 -1.56 -14.75 6.71
C ALA A 534 -0.78 -13.64 7.43
N LEU A 535 0.39 -13.98 7.97
CA LEU A 535 1.22 -13.13 8.80
C LEU A 535 2.42 -12.59 8.02
N GLY A 536 2.82 -11.35 8.29
CA GLY A 536 4.12 -10.82 7.83
C GLY A 536 5.29 -11.54 8.50
N ILE A 537 6.48 -11.51 7.90
CA ILE A 537 7.70 -12.20 8.40
C ILE A 537 7.95 -11.92 9.88
N HIS A 538 7.75 -10.67 10.30
CA HIS A 538 7.89 -10.31 11.70
C HIS A 538 6.94 -11.10 12.62
N ASN A 539 5.65 -11.08 12.31
CA ASN A 539 4.62 -11.72 13.13
C ASN A 539 4.75 -13.24 13.10
N GLN A 540 5.22 -13.82 11.99
CA GLN A 540 5.57 -15.23 11.92
C GLN A 540 6.61 -15.62 12.99
N MET A 541 7.68 -14.83 13.14
CA MET A 541 8.69 -15.09 14.17
C MET A 541 8.14 -14.88 15.59
N CYS A 542 7.26 -13.89 15.79
CA CYS A 542 6.61 -13.65 17.08
C CYS A 542 5.73 -14.81 17.57
N VAL A 543 5.11 -15.55 16.65
CA VAL A 543 4.31 -16.75 16.99
C VAL A 543 5.14 -18.04 17.07
N GLY A 544 6.47 -17.93 16.96
CA GLY A 544 7.40 -19.04 17.16
C GLY A 544 7.97 -19.66 15.89
N ALA A 545 7.75 -19.07 14.70
CA ALA A 545 8.48 -19.51 13.52
C ALA A 545 9.96 -19.13 13.65
N SER A 546 10.82 -20.14 13.75
CA SER A 546 12.27 -19.95 13.81
C SER A 546 12.97 -20.30 12.50
N THR A 547 12.21 -20.71 11.48
CA THR A 547 12.71 -21.01 10.14
C THR A 547 11.85 -20.33 9.08
N LEU A 548 12.47 -19.62 8.16
CA LEU A 548 11.84 -18.84 7.10
C LEU A 548 12.35 -19.35 5.74
N LEU A 549 11.44 -19.78 4.86
CA LEU A 549 11.77 -20.16 3.49
C LEU A 549 11.59 -18.95 2.59
N LEU A 550 12.63 -18.57 1.84
CA LEU A 550 12.68 -17.34 1.04
C LEU A 550 13.14 -17.64 -0.39
N ASP A 551 12.39 -17.12 -1.37
CA ASP A 551 12.73 -17.27 -2.79
C ASP A 551 13.31 -15.96 -3.30
N ILE A 552 14.56 -15.98 -3.77
CA ILE A 552 15.25 -14.77 -4.22
C ILE A 552 15.39 -14.74 -5.73
N TRP A 553 15.11 -13.57 -6.31
CA TRP A 553 15.11 -13.32 -7.75
C TRP A 553 15.77 -11.99 -8.08
N VAL A 554 16.28 -11.86 -9.31
CA VAL A 554 16.68 -10.57 -9.88
C VAL A 554 15.46 -9.86 -10.44
N TYR A 555 15.16 -8.67 -9.94
CA TYR A 555 14.08 -7.80 -10.42
C TYR A 555 14.53 -6.34 -10.31
N ASP A 556 14.25 -5.53 -11.34
CA ASP A 556 14.62 -4.11 -11.41
C ASP A 556 16.09 -3.83 -11.00
N ASP A 557 17.03 -4.64 -11.54
CA ASP A 557 18.48 -4.55 -11.26
C ASP A 557 18.86 -4.73 -9.77
N GLY A 558 18.01 -5.39 -8.99
CA GLY A 558 18.23 -5.71 -7.59
C GLY A 558 17.74 -7.10 -7.19
N VAL A 559 17.93 -7.46 -5.92
CA VAL A 559 17.52 -8.76 -5.37
C VAL A 559 16.24 -8.64 -4.55
N TYR A 560 15.21 -9.34 -5.00
CA TYR A 560 13.86 -9.29 -4.46
C TYR A 560 13.35 -10.67 -4.09
N LEU A 561 12.36 -10.69 -3.20
CA LEU A 561 11.56 -11.84 -2.84
C LEU A 561 10.36 -11.92 -3.78
N LEU A 562 10.25 -13.01 -4.52
CA LEU A 562 9.24 -13.25 -5.56
C LEU A 562 8.92 -14.74 -5.64
N HIS A 563 7.66 -15.08 -5.93
CA HIS A 563 7.30 -16.46 -6.29
C HIS A 563 7.75 -16.78 -7.73
N GLU A 564 7.92 -18.05 -8.11
CA GLU A 564 8.28 -18.43 -9.50
C GLU A 564 7.28 -17.88 -10.56
N TRP A 565 6.00 -17.68 -10.18
CA TRP A 565 4.95 -17.05 -11.00
C TRP A 565 5.17 -15.54 -11.23
N GLY A 566 6.13 -14.94 -10.53
CA GLY A 566 6.57 -13.56 -10.65
C GLY A 566 7.60 -13.33 -11.76
N LYS A 567 7.95 -14.36 -12.55
CA LYS A 567 8.74 -14.15 -13.78
C LYS A 567 8.04 -13.09 -14.63
N PRO A 568 8.73 -12.01 -15.07
CA PRO A 568 8.25 -11.19 -16.16
C PRO A 568 8.33 -12.03 -17.45
N VAL A 569 7.39 -12.96 -17.64
CA VAL A 569 7.08 -13.44 -18.98
C VAL A 569 6.60 -12.19 -19.71
N GLY A 570 7.27 -11.85 -20.81
CA GLY A 570 7.27 -10.52 -21.46
C GLY A 570 5.94 -9.97 -21.99
N TYR A 571 4.84 -10.07 -21.24
CA TYR A 571 3.53 -9.48 -21.54
C TYR A 571 2.73 -9.00 -20.31
N VAL A 572 3.27 -8.97 -19.09
CA VAL A 572 2.55 -8.34 -17.96
C VAL A 572 3.48 -7.54 -17.06
N ALA A 573 3.68 -6.26 -17.40
CA ALA A 573 4.15 -5.24 -16.47
C ALA A 573 3.14 -4.96 -15.32
N ASN A 574 1.99 -5.65 -15.33
CA ASN A 574 0.90 -5.56 -14.36
C ASN A 574 0.45 -6.97 -13.98
N ASN A 575 1.35 -7.87 -13.55
CA ASN A 575 0.88 -9.14 -12.96
C ASN A 575 0.25 -8.82 -11.59
N PRO A 576 -1.08 -8.88 -11.42
CA PRO A 576 -1.71 -8.56 -10.15
C PRO A 576 -1.33 -9.57 -9.04
N PHE A 577 -0.68 -10.68 -9.39
CA PHE A 577 -0.26 -11.73 -8.47
C PHE A 577 1.20 -11.63 -8.03
N ALA A 578 1.98 -10.66 -8.53
CA ALA A 578 3.41 -10.54 -8.21
C ALA A 578 3.69 -9.25 -7.42
N THR A 579 3.91 -9.39 -6.11
CA THR A 579 4.39 -8.32 -5.25
C THR A 579 5.88 -8.50 -5.00
N ALA A 580 6.71 -7.54 -5.40
CA ALA A 580 8.15 -7.59 -5.24
C ALA A 580 8.56 -6.97 -3.90
N VAL A 581 9.11 -7.77 -2.99
CA VAL A 581 9.62 -7.28 -1.70
C VAL A 581 11.16 -7.26 -1.72
N PRO A 582 11.84 -6.13 -1.51
CA PRO A 582 13.30 -6.11 -1.47
C PRO A 582 13.85 -7.05 -0.38
N LEU A 583 14.82 -7.91 -0.73
CA LEU A 583 15.44 -8.83 0.25
C LEU A 583 16.04 -8.07 1.46
N LEU A 584 16.62 -6.90 1.20
CA LEU A 584 17.14 -6.00 2.24
C LEU A 584 16.08 -5.64 3.30
N SER A 585 14.83 -5.44 2.88
CA SER A 585 13.72 -5.11 3.79
C SER A 585 13.44 -6.28 4.75
N ALA A 586 13.28 -7.49 4.20
CA ALA A 586 13.03 -8.68 4.99
C ALA A 586 14.18 -9.00 5.96
N LEU A 587 15.43 -8.86 5.53
CA LEU A 587 16.60 -9.08 6.39
C LEU A 587 16.72 -8.03 7.49
N LYS A 588 16.34 -6.76 7.25
CA LYS A 588 16.26 -5.74 8.29
C LYS A 588 15.21 -6.10 9.35
N THR A 589 14.05 -6.61 8.93
CA THR A 589 13.03 -7.13 9.85
C THR A 589 13.58 -8.28 10.71
N ILE A 590 14.34 -9.21 10.12
CA ILE A 590 15.01 -10.30 10.85
C ILE A 590 16.08 -9.76 11.81
N ASN A 591 16.89 -8.78 11.39
CA ASN A 591 17.90 -8.16 12.25
C ASN A 591 17.27 -7.51 13.48
N GLN A 592 16.17 -6.78 13.28
CA GLN A 592 15.44 -6.14 14.37
C GLN A 592 14.93 -7.18 15.35
N TYR A 593 14.34 -8.28 14.86
CA TYR A 593 13.92 -9.39 15.70
C TYR A 593 15.06 -9.95 16.54
N LEU A 594 16.19 -10.28 15.90
CA LEU A 594 17.35 -10.84 16.59
C LEU A 594 18.01 -9.84 17.54
N SER A 595 17.94 -8.53 17.29
CA SER A 595 18.51 -7.50 18.17
C SER A 595 17.72 -7.31 19.46
N VAL A 596 16.41 -7.56 19.43
CA VAL A 596 15.54 -7.47 20.60
C VAL A 596 15.47 -8.80 21.36
N PHE A 597 15.39 -9.92 20.65
CA PHE A 597 15.33 -11.25 21.25
C PHE A 597 16.67 -11.95 21.17
N GLU A 598 17.52 -11.68 22.16
CA GLU A 598 18.89 -12.19 22.23
C GLU A 598 18.96 -13.72 22.30
N ASP A 599 17.93 -14.35 22.86
CA ASP A 599 17.85 -15.81 23.08
C ASP A 599 17.32 -16.61 21.89
N ASN A 600 17.05 -15.96 20.76
CA ASN A 600 16.48 -16.61 19.58
C ASN A 600 17.51 -16.88 18.49
N VAL A 601 17.35 -18.03 17.82
CA VAL A 601 18.10 -18.43 16.63
C VAL A 601 17.11 -18.56 15.47
N ILE A 602 17.40 -17.90 14.35
CA ILE A 602 16.59 -17.92 13.13
C ILE A 602 17.34 -18.67 12.03
N THR A 603 16.60 -19.42 11.22
CA THR A 603 17.10 -20.10 10.03
C THR A 603 16.44 -19.54 8.78
N ILE A 604 17.24 -19.30 7.74
CA ILE A 604 16.76 -18.96 6.41
C ILE A 604 17.15 -20.09 5.45
N LEU A 605 16.17 -20.63 4.74
CA LEU A 605 16.38 -21.53 3.61
C LEU A 605 16.07 -20.75 2.34
N ILE A 606 17.08 -20.59 1.47
CA ILE A 606 16.98 -19.78 0.26
C ILE A 606 16.79 -20.68 -0.96
N GLU A 607 15.70 -20.46 -1.69
CA GLU A 607 15.57 -20.87 -3.08
C GLU A 607 16.15 -19.76 -3.99
N ASP A 608 17.25 -20.07 -4.67
CA ASP A 608 18.17 -19.07 -5.23
C ASP A 608 18.15 -19.03 -6.75
N HIS A 609 17.45 -18.02 -7.29
CA HIS A 609 17.31 -17.79 -8.74
C HIS A 609 18.16 -16.63 -9.26
N LEU A 610 19.25 -16.27 -8.58
CA LEU A 610 20.09 -15.16 -9.02
C LEU A 610 20.90 -15.50 -10.27
N ASP A 611 21.06 -14.55 -11.19
CA ASP A 611 22.05 -14.67 -12.25
C ASP A 611 23.47 -14.39 -11.73
N ALA A 612 24.49 -14.72 -12.54
CA ALA A 612 25.89 -14.57 -12.14
C ALA A 612 26.31 -13.11 -11.86
N SER A 613 25.65 -12.11 -12.47
CA SER A 613 25.97 -10.68 -12.29
C SER A 613 25.57 -10.15 -10.91
N HIS A 614 24.54 -10.72 -10.28
CA HIS A 614 23.99 -10.26 -9.00
C HIS A 614 24.44 -11.10 -7.80
N ARG A 615 25.37 -12.04 -8.01
CA ARG A 615 25.85 -12.95 -6.95
C ARG A 615 26.60 -12.22 -5.84
N ASP A 616 27.44 -11.26 -6.21
CA ASP A 616 28.21 -10.46 -5.25
C ASP A 616 27.31 -9.55 -4.40
N ASP A 617 26.12 -9.19 -4.91
CA ASP A 617 25.16 -8.34 -4.20
C ASP A 617 24.56 -9.04 -2.98
N LEU A 618 24.40 -10.38 -3.03
CA LEU A 618 23.74 -11.13 -1.96
C LEU A 618 24.43 -10.95 -0.60
N TRP A 619 25.76 -11.05 -0.54
CA TRP A 619 26.49 -10.82 0.71
C TRP A 619 26.47 -9.34 1.13
N SER A 620 26.56 -8.42 0.17
CA SER A 620 26.47 -6.97 0.41
C SER A 620 25.12 -6.58 1.04
N ILE A 621 24.03 -7.23 0.61
CA ILE A 621 22.69 -7.06 1.17
C ILE A 621 22.65 -7.54 2.63
N PHE A 622 23.24 -8.69 2.96
CA PHE A 622 23.36 -9.17 4.34
C PHE A 622 24.18 -8.24 5.23
N GLN A 623 25.23 -7.61 4.69
CA GLN A 623 26.01 -6.59 5.39
C GLN A 623 25.18 -5.32 5.62
N SER A 624 24.46 -4.86 4.60
CA SER A 624 23.59 -3.67 4.65
C SER A 624 22.38 -3.83 5.55
N ALA A 625 21.90 -5.06 5.72
CA ALA A 625 20.86 -5.42 6.69
C ALA A 625 21.40 -5.60 8.13
N GLU A 626 22.73 -5.52 8.32
CA GLU A 626 23.40 -5.71 9.61
C GLU A 626 23.18 -7.09 10.25
N VAL A 627 22.97 -8.12 9.42
CA VAL A 627 22.83 -9.52 9.85
C VAL A 627 24.07 -10.37 9.60
N ALA A 628 25.01 -9.89 8.79
CA ALA A 628 26.20 -10.65 8.38
C ALA A 628 27.06 -11.16 9.55
N ASP A 629 27.15 -10.39 10.65
CA ASP A 629 27.88 -10.77 11.85
C ASP A 629 27.20 -11.90 12.65
N LYS A 630 25.88 -12.07 12.48
CA LYS A 630 25.06 -13.09 13.15
C LYS A 630 25.03 -14.42 12.40
N VAL A 631 25.49 -14.45 11.15
CA VAL A 631 25.49 -15.65 10.32
C VAL A 631 26.38 -16.74 10.94
N PHE A 632 25.78 -17.89 11.19
CA PHE A 632 26.47 -19.13 11.52
C PHE A 632 26.86 -19.84 10.22
N THR A 633 28.17 -19.96 9.98
CA THR A 633 28.69 -20.73 8.85
C THR A 633 28.98 -22.16 9.31
N PRO A 634 28.24 -23.18 8.82
CA PRO A 634 28.54 -24.56 9.11
C PRO A 634 29.88 -24.96 8.49
N TYR A 635 30.62 -25.84 9.18
CA TYR A 635 31.87 -26.41 8.70
C TYR A 635 31.64 -27.83 8.17
N PRO A 636 32.49 -28.35 7.25
CA PRO A 636 32.20 -29.60 6.52
C PRO A 636 31.93 -30.83 7.38
N ALA A 637 32.46 -30.91 8.60
CA ALA A 637 32.16 -32.05 9.48
C ALA A 637 30.69 -32.12 9.93
N LEU A 638 29.95 -31.00 9.86
CA LEU A 638 28.50 -30.95 10.15
C LEU A 638 27.63 -31.55 9.04
N GLU A 639 28.21 -31.89 7.89
CA GLU A 639 27.53 -32.63 6.81
C GLU A 639 27.28 -34.10 7.18
N THR A 640 27.96 -34.62 8.20
CA THR A 640 27.83 -36.01 8.71
C THR A 640 26.94 -36.06 9.95
N ASP A 641 26.58 -37.24 10.48
CA ASP A 641 25.79 -37.39 11.72
C ASP A 641 26.58 -37.02 12.99
N MET A 642 26.89 -35.73 13.16
CA MET A 642 27.59 -35.14 14.30
C MET A 642 26.70 -34.09 14.99
N ASP A 643 26.73 -34.02 16.31
CA ASP A 643 26.03 -32.96 17.03
C ASP A 643 26.52 -31.57 16.59
N TRP A 644 25.57 -30.73 16.19
CA TRP A 644 25.81 -29.31 15.96
C TRP A 644 26.10 -28.60 17.29
N PRO A 645 26.64 -27.37 17.28
CA PRO A 645 26.62 -26.54 18.46
C PRO A 645 25.21 -26.47 19.07
N THR A 646 25.14 -26.45 20.39
CA THR A 646 23.87 -26.23 21.09
C THR A 646 23.32 -24.84 20.76
N LEU A 647 22.00 -24.68 20.85
CA LEU A 647 21.36 -23.37 20.68
C LEU A 647 21.98 -22.32 21.64
N ALA A 648 22.22 -22.69 22.90
CA ALA A 648 22.88 -21.83 23.89
C ALA A 648 24.31 -21.43 23.48
N GLU A 649 25.08 -22.33 22.88
CA GLU A 649 26.40 -22.00 22.34
C GLU A 649 26.30 -21.03 21.16
N MET A 650 25.35 -21.23 20.24
CA MET A 650 25.09 -20.33 19.12
C MET A 650 24.71 -18.93 19.60
N ILE A 651 23.80 -18.84 20.58
CA ILE A 651 23.38 -17.61 21.25
C ILE A 651 24.58 -16.91 21.89
N SER A 652 25.35 -17.62 22.72
CA SER A 652 26.50 -17.05 23.44
C SER A 652 27.60 -16.50 22.52
N ARG A 653 27.72 -17.05 21.30
CA ARG A 653 28.69 -16.60 20.28
C ARG A 653 28.13 -15.51 19.37
N GLY A 654 26.86 -15.12 19.54
CA GLY A 654 26.17 -14.20 18.66
C GLY A 654 25.95 -14.75 17.25
N LYS A 655 26.08 -16.07 17.03
CA LYS A 655 25.94 -16.74 15.73
C LYS A 655 24.53 -17.33 15.59
N ARG A 656 23.55 -16.43 15.52
CA ARG A 656 22.11 -16.72 15.69
C ARG A 656 21.31 -16.74 14.38
N LEU A 657 21.97 -16.63 13.23
CA LEU A 657 21.33 -16.73 11.92
C LEU A 657 21.93 -17.88 11.10
N VAL A 658 21.20 -18.97 10.92
CA VAL A 658 21.61 -20.07 10.03
C VAL A 658 21.09 -19.79 8.64
N VAL A 659 21.93 -19.92 7.61
CA VAL A 659 21.51 -19.65 6.22
C VAL A 659 21.97 -20.79 5.33
N PHE A 660 21.04 -21.32 4.55
CA PHE A 660 21.32 -22.28 3.48
C PHE A 660 20.78 -21.76 2.14
N SER A 661 21.39 -22.17 1.04
CA SER A 661 20.92 -21.90 -0.32
C SER A 661 20.89 -23.18 -1.14
N ASP A 662 19.92 -23.33 -2.03
CA ASP A 662 19.86 -24.44 -2.98
C ASP A 662 20.77 -24.25 -4.22
N TYR A 663 21.54 -23.15 -4.27
CA TYR A 663 22.53 -22.91 -5.30
C TYR A 663 23.87 -23.63 -5.04
N ASN A 664 24.35 -24.41 -6.02
CA ASN A 664 25.60 -25.16 -5.93
C ASN A 664 26.68 -24.73 -6.94
N GLY A 665 26.72 -23.43 -7.27
CA GLY A 665 27.78 -22.88 -8.11
C GLY A 665 29.12 -22.71 -7.38
N PRO A 666 30.21 -22.48 -8.13
CA PRO A 666 31.54 -22.19 -7.56
C PRO A 666 31.61 -20.87 -6.78
N ASP A 667 30.65 -19.98 -7.04
CA ASP A 667 30.44 -18.63 -6.52
C ASP A 667 29.33 -18.57 -5.45
N LYS A 668 28.95 -19.71 -4.87
CA LYS A 668 27.96 -19.74 -3.78
C LYS A 668 28.40 -18.92 -2.57
N VAL A 669 27.50 -18.06 -2.09
CA VAL A 669 27.70 -17.22 -0.90
C VAL A 669 27.40 -18.01 0.37
N PHE A 670 26.38 -18.87 0.33
CA PHE A 670 25.93 -19.67 1.47
C PHE A 670 26.18 -21.17 1.24
N PRO A 671 26.25 -21.97 2.32
CA PRO A 671 26.35 -23.41 2.22
C PRO A 671 25.20 -24.00 1.40
N PHE A 672 25.54 -24.94 0.53
CA PHE A 672 24.57 -25.63 -0.30
C PHE A 672 23.68 -26.53 0.58
N GLN A 673 22.37 -26.28 0.60
CA GLN A 673 21.48 -26.86 1.61
C GLN A 673 21.47 -28.40 1.59
N TRP A 674 21.51 -28.99 0.40
CA TRP A 674 21.51 -30.45 0.22
C TRP A 674 22.82 -31.11 0.72
N ASP A 675 23.84 -30.32 1.08
CA ASP A 675 25.01 -30.81 1.81
C ASP A 675 24.71 -31.09 3.30
N TYR A 676 23.68 -30.47 3.89
CA TYR A 676 23.39 -30.50 5.33
C TYR A 676 22.02 -31.06 5.70
N MET A 677 21.08 -31.10 4.75
CA MET A 677 19.71 -31.54 5.00
C MET A 677 19.13 -32.45 3.92
N SER A 678 18.04 -33.13 4.29
CA SER A 678 17.20 -33.93 3.42
C SER A 678 15.74 -33.49 3.53
N GLU A 679 14.96 -33.66 2.48
CA GLU A 679 13.54 -33.30 2.42
C GLU A 679 12.74 -34.39 1.70
N ASN A 680 11.47 -34.56 2.07
CA ASN A 680 10.56 -35.44 1.33
C ASN A 680 10.06 -34.80 0.03
N VAL A 681 9.46 -35.62 -0.84
CA VAL A 681 8.63 -35.12 -1.94
C VAL A 681 7.48 -34.31 -1.35
N TYR A 682 7.26 -33.12 -1.89
CA TYR A 682 6.27 -32.12 -1.47
C TYR A 682 5.03 -32.17 -2.39
N GLY A 683 4.03 -31.32 -2.13
CA GLY A 683 2.80 -31.26 -2.93
C GLY A 683 1.75 -32.28 -2.53
N ASP A 684 0.81 -32.59 -3.42
CA ASP A 684 -0.27 -33.56 -3.15
C ASP A 684 0.27 -34.97 -2.82
N GLU A 685 1.43 -35.35 -3.34
CA GLU A 685 2.13 -36.60 -3.03
C GLU A 685 2.54 -36.70 -1.55
N SER A 686 2.73 -35.57 -0.89
CA SER A 686 3.02 -35.48 0.54
C SER A 686 1.76 -35.47 1.41
N LEU A 687 0.57 -35.59 0.80
CA LEU A 687 -0.74 -35.46 1.45
C LEU A 687 -1.61 -36.73 1.42
N ASP A 688 -1.09 -37.85 0.93
CA ASP A 688 -1.73 -39.16 1.03
C ASP A 688 -0.85 -40.20 1.78
N PRO A 689 -1.20 -40.56 3.04
CA PRO A 689 -0.45 -41.54 3.84
C PRO A 689 -0.40 -42.95 3.25
N GLU A 690 -1.23 -43.25 2.24
CA GLU A 690 -1.25 -44.55 1.56
C GLU A 690 -0.28 -44.61 0.37
N GLN A 691 0.23 -43.47 -0.11
CA GLN A 691 1.21 -43.43 -1.21
C GLN A 691 2.62 -43.75 -0.73
N GLU A 692 3.41 -44.39 -1.60
CA GLU A 692 4.81 -44.69 -1.31
C GLU A 692 5.61 -43.38 -1.17
N GLU A 693 5.22 -42.33 -1.92
CA GLU A 693 5.92 -41.06 -2.05
C GLU A 693 5.85 -40.16 -0.80
N TRP A 694 4.88 -40.38 0.09
CA TRP A 694 4.53 -39.57 1.27
C TRP A 694 5.71 -39.17 2.17
N ILE A 695 6.71 -40.04 2.34
CA ILE A 695 7.96 -39.77 3.08
C ILE A 695 9.22 -40.02 2.25
N THR A 696 9.10 -40.23 0.93
CA THR A 696 10.26 -40.50 0.07
C THR A 696 11.09 -39.25 -0.14
N LEU A 697 12.40 -39.42 -0.30
CA LEU A 697 13.32 -38.31 -0.61
C LEU A 697 13.02 -37.71 -1.99
N ARG A 698 12.87 -36.39 -2.03
CA ARG A 698 12.91 -35.67 -3.31
C ARG A 698 14.27 -35.83 -3.97
N LYS A 699 14.30 -35.61 -5.29
CA LYS A 699 15.45 -35.93 -6.14
C LYS A 699 16.74 -35.25 -5.69
N GLU A 700 16.64 -33.98 -5.29
CA GLU A 700 17.76 -33.15 -4.86
C GLU A 700 18.39 -33.70 -3.56
N SER A 701 17.54 -34.19 -2.65
CA SER A 701 17.95 -34.82 -1.39
C SER A 701 18.58 -36.19 -1.58
N ARG A 702 18.51 -36.84 -2.77
CA ARG A 702 19.07 -38.20 -2.96
C ARG A 702 20.59 -38.29 -2.82
N ARG A 703 21.30 -37.17 -2.90
CA ARG A 703 22.74 -37.07 -2.59
C ARG A 703 23.01 -37.06 -1.07
N SER A 704 21.95 -37.02 -0.27
CA SER A 704 21.87 -36.99 1.18
C SER A 704 20.78 -37.97 1.66
N PRO A 705 20.98 -39.30 1.60
CA PRO A 705 19.96 -40.23 2.06
C PRO A 705 19.63 -40.02 3.54
N TYR A 706 18.37 -40.26 3.93
CA TYR A 706 17.93 -40.19 5.34
C TYR A 706 18.88 -41.00 6.22
N GLY A 707 19.37 -40.37 7.30
CA GLY A 707 20.29 -40.99 8.26
C GLY A 707 21.78 -40.96 7.87
N SER A 708 22.15 -40.37 6.72
CA SER A 708 23.55 -40.09 6.38
C SER A 708 24.01 -38.68 6.76
N LYS A 709 23.06 -37.77 7.03
CA LYS A 709 23.26 -36.36 7.36
C LYS A 709 22.35 -35.90 8.49
N ASN A 710 22.69 -34.74 9.06
CA ASN A 710 22.23 -34.27 10.37
C ASN A 710 20.80 -33.74 10.47
N MET A 711 20.18 -33.23 9.39
CA MET A 711 18.90 -32.53 9.47
C MET A 711 17.87 -32.96 8.42
N THR A 712 16.59 -32.93 8.78
CA THR A 712 15.47 -33.30 7.90
C THR A 712 14.37 -32.26 7.92
N ALA A 713 13.95 -31.80 6.75
CA ALA A 713 12.74 -31.01 6.56
C ALA A 713 11.57 -31.91 6.18
N MET A 714 10.44 -31.75 6.87
CA MET A 714 9.15 -32.28 6.47
C MET A 714 8.44 -31.19 5.68
N ASN A 715 8.19 -31.44 4.41
CA ASN A 715 7.54 -30.49 3.50
C ASN A 715 6.21 -31.08 3.03
N HIS A 716 5.11 -30.37 3.29
CA HIS A 716 3.80 -30.77 2.80
C HIS A 716 2.87 -29.59 2.61
N PHE A 717 2.30 -29.45 1.41
CA PHE A 717 1.32 -28.41 1.11
C PHE A 717 0.44 -28.85 -0.06
N PRO A 718 -0.86 -28.54 -0.02
CA PRO A 718 -1.77 -28.86 -1.11
C PRO A 718 -1.73 -27.77 -2.16
N TRP A 719 -1.80 -28.16 -3.43
CA TRP A 719 -1.90 -27.21 -4.52
C TRP A 719 -3.09 -27.51 -5.43
N ILE A 720 -3.44 -26.53 -6.25
CA ILE A 720 -4.40 -26.69 -7.34
C ILE A 720 -3.87 -25.98 -8.57
N GLN A 721 -3.90 -26.66 -9.71
CA GLN A 721 -3.51 -26.04 -10.97
C GLN A 721 -4.68 -25.25 -11.56
N VAL A 722 -4.45 -23.96 -11.81
CA VAL A 722 -5.37 -23.06 -12.49
C VAL A 722 -4.67 -22.51 -13.73
N GLY A 723 -4.97 -23.09 -14.89
CA GLY A 723 -4.26 -22.77 -16.13
C GLY A 723 -2.81 -23.27 -16.13
N GLN A 724 -1.85 -22.37 -16.32
CA GLN A 724 -0.42 -22.67 -16.19
C GLN A 724 0.11 -22.47 -14.76
N GLU A 725 -0.73 -21.97 -13.85
CA GLU A 725 -0.34 -21.60 -12.50
C GLU A 725 -0.68 -22.73 -11.52
N LEU A 726 0.15 -22.89 -10.50
CA LEU A 726 -0.13 -23.69 -9.30
C LEU A 726 -0.55 -22.70 -8.21
N LEU A 727 -1.57 -23.00 -7.42
CA LEU A 727 -2.01 -22.12 -6.32
C LEU A 727 -2.17 -22.93 -5.04
N PRO A 728 -1.92 -22.34 -3.84
CA PRO A 728 -2.24 -22.99 -2.59
C PRO A 728 -3.72 -23.40 -2.54
N ASN A 729 -3.99 -24.68 -2.29
CA ASN A 729 -5.36 -25.17 -2.23
C ASN A 729 -5.89 -25.07 -0.79
N TRP A 730 -6.53 -23.93 -0.50
CA TRP A 730 -6.97 -23.55 0.84
C TRP A 730 -7.89 -24.57 1.54
N PHE A 731 -8.79 -25.23 0.80
CA PHE A 731 -9.75 -26.15 1.41
C PHE A 731 -9.07 -27.39 2.03
N PRO A 732 -8.30 -28.21 1.30
CA PRO A 732 -7.54 -29.32 1.89
C PRO A 732 -6.44 -28.84 2.83
N LEU A 733 -5.90 -27.63 2.66
CA LEU A 733 -4.93 -27.07 3.60
C LEU A 733 -5.53 -26.98 5.01
N VAL A 734 -6.65 -26.27 5.13
CA VAL A 734 -7.28 -26.00 6.44
C VAL A 734 -7.95 -27.26 7.01
N THR A 735 -8.58 -28.06 6.16
CA THR A 735 -9.39 -29.22 6.61
C THR A 735 -8.57 -30.49 6.81
N HIS A 736 -7.33 -30.55 6.31
CA HIS A 736 -6.53 -31.75 6.33
C HIS A 736 -5.04 -31.49 6.63
N ALA A 737 -4.31 -30.84 5.70
CA ALA A 737 -2.85 -30.75 5.76
C ALA A 737 -2.34 -30.06 7.03
N ASN A 738 -2.98 -28.98 7.44
CA ASN A 738 -2.61 -28.24 8.65
C ASN A 738 -3.29 -28.76 9.91
N THR A 739 -4.06 -29.85 9.89
CA THR A 739 -4.68 -30.35 11.14
C THR A 739 -3.60 -30.89 12.09
N PRO A 740 -3.71 -30.66 13.41
CA PRO A 740 -2.73 -31.18 14.38
C PRO A 740 -2.51 -32.69 14.27
N GLU A 741 -3.60 -33.43 14.03
CA GLU A 741 -3.59 -34.88 13.88
C GLU A 741 -2.76 -35.31 12.67
N PHE A 742 -2.94 -34.64 11.53
CA PHE A 742 -2.29 -35.01 10.29
C PHE A 742 -0.80 -34.65 10.26
N ILE A 743 -0.46 -33.43 10.70
CA ILE A 743 0.96 -33.03 10.85
C ILE A 743 1.68 -34.04 11.74
N TRP A 744 1.05 -34.45 12.85
CA TRP A 744 1.64 -35.46 13.73
C TRP A 744 1.74 -36.84 13.08
N GLN A 745 0.73 -37.27 12.35
CA GLN A 745 0.76 -38.53 11.59
C GLN A 745 1.95 -38.56 10.61
N HIS A 746 2.26 -37.43 9.97
CA HIS A 746 3.40 -37.28 9.07
C HIS A 746 4.73 -37.42 9.82
N VAL A 747 4.89 -36.71 10.95
CA VAL A 747 6.07 -36.86 11.83
C VAL A 747 6.27 -38.32 12.26
N GLU A 748 5.21 -39.01 12.67
CA GLU A 748 5.30 -40.42 13.06
C GLU A 748 5.67 -41.34 11.88
N ALA A 749 5.30 -40.97 10.65
CA ALA A 749 5.68 -41.73 9.46
C ALA A 749 7.21 -41.70 9.26
N PHE A 750 7.87 -40.54 9.44
CA PHE A 750 9.34 -40.45 9.46
C PHE A 750 9.96 -41.29 10.58
N GLN A 751 9.37 -41.26 11.78
CA GLN A 751 9.85 -42.04 12.92
C GLN A 751 9.75 -43.55 12.66
N ARG A 752 8.63 -44.02 12.08
CA ARG A 752 8.43 -45.43 11.74
C ARG A 752 9.28 -45.88 10.55
N GLY A 753 9.39 -45.06 9.51
CA GLY A 753 10.05 -45.40 8.26
C GLY A 753 11.58 -45.29 8.32
N TYR A 754 12.09 -44.26 8.97
CA TYR A 754 13.51 -43.90 8.95
C TYR A 754 14.16 -43.75 10.34
N ASN A 755 13.39 -43.89 11.43
CA ASN A 755 13.86 -43.64 12.80
C ASN A 755 14.44 -42.22 12.96
N ILE A 756 13.82 -41.24 12.29
CA ILE A 756 14.18 -39.83 12.31
C ILE A 756 12.96 -39.03 12.77
N THR A 757 13.20 -37.99 13.56
CA THR A 757 12.20 -36.93 13.78
C THR A 757 12.64 -35.72 12.96
N PRO A 758 11.76 -35.14 12.14
CA PRO A 758 12.09 -33.95 11.36
C PRO A 758 12.57 -32.80 12.26
N ASN A 759 13.49 -31.99 11.74
CA ASN A 759 13.95 -30.76 12.37
C ASN A 759 13.10 -29.57 11.97
N TRP A 760 12.55 -29.56 10.77
CA TRP A 760 11.69 -28.48 10.29
C TRP A 760 10.35 -29.03 9.84
N LEU A 761 9.27 -28.40 10.30
CA LEU A 761 7.92 -28.63 9.81
C LEU A 761 7.57 -27.45 8.89
N ASN A 762 7.73 -27.62 7.57
CA ASN A 762 7.50 -26.58 6.58
C ASN A 762 6.01 -26.52 6.26
N LEU A 763 5.35 -25.41 6.63
CA LEU A 763 3.90 -25.26 6.53
C LEU A 763 3.53 -23.94 5.84
N ASP A 764 2.53 -24.03 4.95
CA ASP A 764 1.74 -22.88 4.54
C ASP A 764 0.78 -22.51 5.68
N PHE A 765 0.57 -21.22 5.93
CA PHE A 765 -0.30 -20.68 6.98
C PHE A 765 -0.01 -21.29 8.35
N ILE A 766 1.19 -21.00 8.86
CA ILE A 766 1.69 -21.51 10.16
C ILE A 766 0.75 -21.19 11.33
N ASP A 767 -0.08 -20.15 11.18
CA ASP A 767 -1.04 -19.69 12.15
C ASP A 767 -2.39 -20.40 12.06
N ILE A 768 -2.62 -21.22 11.03
CA ILE A 768 -3.83 -22.01 10.84
C ILE A 768 -3.58 -23.48 11.18
N GLY A 769 -4.48 -24.04 12.00
CA GLY A 769 -4.47 -25.47 12.34
C GLY A 769 -3.49 -25.80 13.46
N GLY A 770 -2.61 -26.77 13.24
CA GLY A 770 -1.83 -27.46 14.25
C GLY A 770 -0.33 -27.21 14.20
N GLY A 771 0.17 -26.33 13.35
CA GLY A 771 1.61 -26.10 13.18
C GLY A 771 2.34 -25.84 14.50
N ILE A 772 1.89 -24.83 15.26
CA ILE A 772 2.44 -24.47 16.58
C ILE A 772 2.39 -25.66 17.55
N THR A 773 1.23 -26.31 17.69
CA THR A 773 1.04 -27.44 18.62
C THR A 773 1.87 -28.66 18.25
N SER A 774 2.00 -28.94 16.95
CA SER A 774 2.70 -30.12 16.44
C SER A 774 4.21 -29.92 16.50
N THR A 775 4.73 -28.72 16.27
CA THR A 775 6.14 -28.39 16.54
C THR A 775 6.49 -28.59 18.01
N ARG A 776 5.61 -28.15 18.92
CA ARG A 776 5.83 -28.43 20.35
C ARG A 776 5.85 -29.92 20.64
N LYS A 777 4.84 -30.65 20.16
CA LYS A 777 4.74 -32.10 20.35
C LYS A 777 5.97 -32.84 19.79
N CYS A 778 6.51 -32.35 18.68
CA CYS A 778 7.75 -32.82 18.06
C CYS A 778 8.95 -32.65 19.00
N ASN A 779 9.12 -31.46 19.61
CA ASN A 779 10.15 -31.22 20.61
C ASN A 779 9.94 -32.01 21.91
N ASP A 780 8.71 -32.16 22.39
CA ASP A 780 8.40 -32.94 23.59
C ASP A 780 8.77 -34.43 23.39
N ALA A 781 8.53 -34.97 22.18
CA ALA A 781 8.96 -36.31 21.80
C ALA A 781 10.49 -36.45 21.73
N LEU A 782 11.20 -35.44 21.22
CA LEU A 782 12.67 -35.41 21.18
C LEU A 782 13.28 -35.33 22.61
N HIS A 783 12.69 -34.51 23.48
CA HIS A 783 13.28 -34.14 24.77
C HIS A 783 12.68 -34.87 25.98
N LYS A 784 11.69 -35.76 25.75
CA LYS A 784 10.93 -36.47 26.79
C LYS A 784 10.30 -35.53 27.83
N ARG A 785 9.80 -34.39 27.36
CA ARG A 785 9.10 -33.38 28.17
C ARG A 785 7.59 -33.58 28.05
N GLY A 786 6.84 -33.28 29.11
CA GLY A 786 5.38 -33.23 29.06
C GLY A 786 4.88 -31.85 28.65
N ILE A 787 3.71 -31.78 28.01
CA ILE A 787 3.06 -30.50 27.69
C ILE A 787 2.56 -29.84 28.99
N THR A 788 2.97 -28.60 29.26
CA THR A 788 2.47 -27.79 30.38
C THR A 788 1.29 -26.91 29.96
N GLU A 789 0.52 -26.44 30.94
CA GLU A 789 -0.70 -25.64 30.73
C GLU A 789 -0.45 -24.25 30.12
N SER A 790 0.72 -23.65 30.40
CA SER A 790 1.23 -22.39 29.83
C SER A 790 1.25 -22.35 28.30
N VAL A 791 1.52 -23.49 27.67
CA VAL A 791 1.68 -23.64 26.22
C VAL A 791 0.33 -23.59 25.48
N LYS A 792 -0.79 -23.81 26.19
CA LYS A 792 -2.14 -23.66 25.62
C LYS A 792 -2.43 -22.24 25.11
N ILE A 793 -1.67 -21.24 25.58
CA ILE A 793 -1.83 -19.83 25.23
C ILE A 793 -1.16 -19.52 23.87
N ALA A 794 0.03 -20.07 23.61
CA ALA A 794 0.80 -19.85 22.36
C ALA A 794 0.15 -20.48 21.12
N ALA A 795 -0.43 -21.67 21.28
CA ALA A 795 -1.22 -22.36 20.25
C ALA A 795 -2.56 -21.64 19.91
N GLY A 796 -2.82 -20.53 20.59
CA GLY A 796 -4.14 -19.96 20.80
C GLY A 796 -4.63 -19.00 19.73
N ARG A 797 -4.00 -18.88 18.55
CA ARG A 797 -4.57 -18.02 17.49
C ARG A 797 -5.92 -18.56 16.97
N PHE A 798 -6.19 -19.88 17.05
CA PHE A 798 -7.47 -20.45 16.57
C PHE A 798 -8.11 -21.60 17.38
N ILE A 799 -7.45 -22.23 18.36
CA ILE A 799 -8.15 -23.17 19.26
C ILE A 799 -9.24 -22.42 20.07
N TYR A 800 -9.10 -21.10 20.21
CA TYR A 800 -10.02 -20.24 20.97
C TYR A 800 -11.21 -19.67 20.20
N LYS A 801 -11.43 -20.01 18.93
CA LYS A 801 -12.71 -19.67 18.26
C LYS A 801 -13.93 -20.33 18.93
N LYS A 802 -13.72 -21.24 19.90
CA LYS A 802 -14.78 -21.88 20.71
C LYS A 802 -14.70 -21.67 22.23
N VAL A 803 -13.63 -21.13 22.82
CA VAL A 803 -13.40 -21.25 24.30
C VAL A 803 -13.00 -19.96 25.03
N PHE A 804 -12.82 -18.82 24.36
CA PHE A 804 -12.81 -17.53 25.07
C PHE A 804 -14.00 -16.68 24.64
N GLU A 805 -14.67 -16.13 25.65
CA GLU A 805 -15.88 -15.31 25.57
C GLU A 805 -15.69 -14.22 24.53
N GLN A 806 -16.17 -14.47 23.31
CA GLN A 806 -16.58 -13.40 22.40
C GLN A 806 -17.51 -12.49 23.21
N PRO A 807 -17.38 -11.17 23.14
CA PRO A 807 -18.28 -10.28 23.85
C PRO A 807 -19.70 -10.58 23.35
N THR A 808 -20.51 -11.22 24.19
CA THR A 808 -21.95 -11.14 24.08
C THR A 808 -22.33 -9.88 24.84
N ALA A 809 -23.27 -9.10 24.31
CA ALA A 809 -23.73 -7.84 24.88
C ALA A 809 -24.21 -7.96 26.36
N ASP A 810 -24.30 -9.18 26.88
CA ASP A 810 -24.89 -9.51 28.16
C ASP A 810 -23.91 -10.17 29.16
N GLY A 811 -22.64 -10.42 28.78
CA GLY A 811 -21.60 -10.87 29.72
C GLY A 811 -21.74 -12.30 30.29
N GLU A 812 -22.45 -13.20 29.61
CA GLU A 812 -22.52 -14.64 29.96
C GLU A 812 -21.90 -15.52 28.83
N PRO A 813 -21.16 -16.59 29.18
CA PRO A 813 -20.61 -17.52 28.20
C PRO A 813 -21.74 -18.29 27.49
N ALA A 814 -21.62 -18.47 26.17
CA ALA A 814 -22.56 -19.28 25.40
C ALA A 814 -22.46 -20.76 25.85
N ILE A 815 -23.39 -21.21 26.70
CA ILE A 815 -23.51 -22.61 27.10
C ILE A 815 -24.30 -23.36 26.01
N ASP A 816 -23.67 -24.36 25.40
CA ASP A 816 -24.35 -25.35 24.56
C ASP A 816 -25.37 -26.14 25.41
N GLY A 817 -26.67 -25.91 25.21
CA GLY A 817 -27.71 -26.80 25.75
C GLY A 817 -29.13 -26.26 25.86
N ASN A 818 -29.91 -26.42 24.77
CA ASN A 818 -31.37 -26.56 24.71
C ASN A 818 -32.30 -25.40 25.18
N GLY A 819 -33.04 -24.85 24.21
CA GLY A 819 -34.46 -24.53 24.38
C GLY A 819 -34.85 -23.04 24.41
N ASP A 820 -35.32 -22.55 23.26
CA ASP A 820 -36.31 -21.47 23.11
C ASP A 820 -35.96 -20.05 23.60
N ALA A 821 -35.27 -19.28 22.74
CA ALA A 821 -35.59 -17.86 22.49
C ALA A 821 -34.78 -17.21 21.34
N CYS A 822 -34.69 -17.82 20.15
CA CYS A 822 -34.43 -17.05 18.90
C CYS A 822 -34.76 -17.83 17.62
N GLN A 823 -35.93 -18.47 17.57
CA GLN A 823 -36.58 -18.81 16.29
C GLN A 823 -37.58 -17.71 15.94
N LYS A 824 -37.11 -16.64 15.28
CA LYS A 824 -37.87 -15.79 14.34
C LYS A 824 -37.05 -14.56 13.93
N ALA A 825 -36.10 -14.76 13.00
CA ALA A 825 -35.84 -13.91 11.82
C ALA A 825 -34.41 -14.16 11.30
N GLY A 826 -34.31 -14.91 10.20
CA GLY A 826 -33.25 -14.82 9.18
C GLY A 826 -31.79 -15.05 9.59
N ASN A 827 -31.38 -16.31 9.77
CA ASN A 827 -30.06 -16.84 9.34
C ASN A 827 -29.85 -18.32 9.72
N VAL A 828 -30.87 -19.17 9.52
CA VAL A 828 -30.72 -20.65 9.55
C VAL A 828 -31.07 -21.23 8.18
N PHE A 829 -30.55 -20.59 7.14
CA PHE A 829 -30.46 -21.07 5.77
C PHE A 829 -29.00 -20.87 5.36
N SER A 830 -28.11 -21.86 5.23
CA SER A 830 -28.06 -23.23 5.70
C SER A 830 -26.62 -23.67 5.35
N LEU A 831 -25.81 -24.05 6.33
CA LEU A 831 -24.48 -24.62 6.07
C LEU A 831 -24.60 -25.90 5.22
N ALA A 832 -25.71 -26.63 5.33
CA ALA A 832 -26.03 -27.79 4.49
C ALA A 832 -26.45 -27.41 3.05
N VAL A 833 -26.95 -26.19 2.82
CA VAL A 833 -27.27 -25.63 1.50
C VAL A 833 -26.01 -25.02 0.91
N PHE A 834 -25.12 -24.43 1.70
CA PHE A 834 -23.79 -24.00 1.26
C PHE A 834 -22.93 -25.22 0.89
N GLU A 835 -22.84 -26.25 1.74
CA GLU A 835 -22.21 -27.54 1.41
C GLU A 835 -22.90 -28.23 0.22
N GLY A 836 -24.23 -28.15 0.14
CA GLY A 836 -25.01 -28.68 -0.98
C GLY A 836 -24.74 -27.96 -2.29
N LEU A 837 -24.61 -26.62 -2.27
CA LEU A 837 -24.32 -25.76 -3.42
C LEU A 837 -22.85 -25.85 -3.84
N VAL A 838 -21.93 -25.96 -2.90
CA VAL A 838 -20.50 -26.22 -3.16
C VAL A 838 -20.33 -27.62 -3.77
N ARG A 839 -21.00 -28.64 -3.24
CA ARG A 839 -21.04 -29.98 -3.86
C ARG A 839 -21.71 -29.97 -5.24
N LEU A 840 -22.77 -29.16 -5.44
CA LEU A 840 -23.39 -28.99 -6.77
C LEU A 840 -22.46 -28.27 -7.74
N TYR A 841 -21.72 -27.25 -7.29
CA TYR A 841 -20.79 -26.45 -8.09
C TYR A 841 -19.57 -27.27 -8.51
N PHE A 842 -18.93 -27.98 -7.57
CA PHE A 842 -17.82 -28.89 -7.90
C PHE A 842 -18.29 -30.14 -8.65
N GLY A 843 -19.51 -30.63 -8.40
CA GLY A 843 -20.15 -31.67 -9.20
C GLY A 843 -20.43 -31.23 -10.63
N ALA A 844 -20.84 -29.97 -10.84
CA ALA A 844 -21.04 -29.37 -12.16
C ALA A 844 -19.70 -29.09 -12.87
N MET A 845 -18.67 -28.63 -12.15
CA MET A 845 -17.31 -28.47 -12.68
C MET A 845 -16.70 -29.83 -13.10
N LYS A 846 -16.89 -30.87 -12.29
CA LYS A 846 -16.49 -32.24 -12.62
C LYS A 846 -17.27 -32.79 -13.80
N ALA A 847 -18.58 -32.53 -13.88
CA ALA A 847 -19.39 -32.90 -15.04
C ALA A 847 -18.99 -32.12 -16.31
N VAL A 848 -18.63 -30.84 -16.21
CA VAL A 848 -18.10 -30.04 -17.33
C VAL A 848 -16.74 -30.56 -17.77
N HIS A 849 -15.86 -30.94 -16.84
CA HIS A 849 -14.58 -31.57 -17.12
C HIS A 849 -14.76 -32.95 -17.78
N GLU A 850 -15.66 -33.79 -17.26
CA GLU A 850 -16.02 -35.09 -17.85
C GLU A 850 -16.70 -34.92 -19.23
N ILE A 851 -17.54 -33.90 -19.44
CA ILE A 851 -18.14 -33.57 -20.75
C ILE A 851 -17.07 -33.06 -21.73
N MET A 852 -16.05 -32.34 -21.26
CA MET A 852 -14.91 -31.87 -22.06
C MET A 852 -13.92 -33.00 -22.38
N GLU A 853 -13.70 -33.95 -21.47
CA GLU A 853 -12.92 -35.17 -21.74
C GLU A 853 -13.67 -36.16 -22.64
N ILE A 854 -15.01 -36.19 -22.59
CA ILE A 854 -15.87 -36.90 -23.56
C ILE A 854 -16.00 -36.08 -24.87
N GLY A 855 -14.86 -35.58 -25.37
CA GLY A 855 -14.72 -34.88 -26.66
C GLY A 855 -15.15 -35.70 -27.89
N PHE A 856 -15.62 -36.93 -27.69
CA PHE A 856 -16.12 -37.82 -28.72
C PHE A 856 -17.63 -37.65 -29.01
N ILE A 857 -18.46 -37.24 -28.04
CA ILE A 857 -19.92 -37.05 -28.27
C ILE A 857 -20.23 -35.67 -28.85
N ALA A 858 -19.42 -34.65 -28.55
CA ALA A 858 -19.58 -33.29 -29.07
C ALA A 858 -19.40 -33.17 -30.60
N ARG A 859 -18.83 -34.19 -31.26
CA ARG A 859 -18.71 -34.26 -32.73
C ARG A 859 -20.00 -34.68 -33.43
N CYS A 860 -21.01 -35.21 -32.73
CA CYS A 860 -22.17 -35.86 -33.37
C CYS A 860 -23.53 -35.20 -33.13
N ASN A 861 -23.72 -34.29 -32.16
CA ASN A 861 -25.02 -33.63 -31.97
C ASN A 861 -24.92 -32.21 -31.35
N PRO A 862 -24.77 -31.16 -32.19
CA PRO A 862 -24.62 -29.78 -31.71
C PRO A 862 -25.84 -29.24 -30.94
N SER A 863 -27.03 -29.82 -31.15
CA SER A 863 -28.25 -29.47 -30.42
C SER A 863 -28.21 -29.87 -28.94
N LEU A 864 -27.48 -30.94 -28.59
CA LEU A 864 -27.33 -31.40 -27.21
C LEU A 864 -26.37 -30.49 -26.43
N LEU A 865 -25.31 -30.00 -27.10
CA LEU A 865 -24.35 -29.06 -26.52
C LEU A 865 -24.99 -27.70 -26.21
N LEU A 866 -25.80 -27.18 -27.14
CA LEU A 866 -26.58 -25.95 -26.93
C LEU A 866 -27.60 -26.10 -25.79
N PHE A 867 -28.21 -27.28 -25.65
CA PHE A 867 -29.16 -27.56 -24.57
C PHE A 867 -28.48 -27.65 -23.19
N LEU A 868 -27.31 -28.29 -23.11
CA LEU A 868 -26.51 -28.36 -21.88
C LEU A 868 -25.94 -27.00 -21.47
N LEU A 869 -25.47 -26.21 -22.43
CA LEU A 869 -25.02 -24.83 -22.19
C LEU A 869 -26.17 -23.93 -21.70
N ALA A 870 -27.38 -24.10 -22.25
CA ALA A 870 -28.57 -23.36 -21.79
C ALA A 870 -28.98 -23.72 -20.36
N ILE A 871 -28.89 -24.99 -19.97
CA ILE A 871 -29.14 -25.45 -18.59
C ILE A 871 -28.09 -24.88 -17.63
N LEU A 872 -26.82 -24.88 -18.03
CA LEU A 872 -25.73 -24.31 -17.23
C LEU A 872 -25.92 -22.80 -17.04
N PHE A 873 -26.32 -22.09 -18.10
CA PHE A 873 -26.59 -20.65 -18.06
C PHE A 873 -27.79 -20.33 -17.15
N LEU A 874 -28.85 -21.15 -17.19
CA LEU A 874 -30.02 -20.99 -16.33
C LEU A 874 -29.68 -21.25 -14.85
N MET A 875 -28.83 -22.26 -14.55
CA MET A 875 -28.36 -22.53 -13.19
C MET A 875 -27.50 -21.38 -12.64
N LEU A 876 -26.59 -20.85 -13.46
CA LEU A 876 -25.73 -19.71 -13.08
C LEU A 876 -26.54 -18.41 -12.92
N PHE A 877 -27.57 -18.20 -13.74
CA PHE A 877 -28.47 -17.07 -13.61
C PHE A 877 -29.30 -17.13 -12.32
N ILE A 878 -29.74 -18.32 -11.90
CA ILE A 878 -30.42 -18.52 -10.62
C ILE A 878 -29.47 -18.27 -9.43
N ILE A 879 -28.19 -18.66 -9.54
CA ILE A 879 -27.17 -18.37 -8.51
C ILE A 879 -26.88 -16.86 -8.42
N ALA A 880 -26.84 -16.16 -9.56
CA ALA A 880 -26.59 -14.71 -9.63
C ALA A 880 -27.71 -13.86 -9.00
N ILE A 881 -28.96 -14.35 -8.99
CA ILE A 881 -30.10 -13.65 -8.37
C ILE A 881 -30.07 -13.75 -6.83
N VAL A 882 -29.40 -14.75 -6.26
CA VAL A 882 -29.45 -15.07 -4.83
C VAL A 882 -28.24 -14.52 -4.04
N HIS A 883 -27.12 -14.18 -4.70
CA HIS A 883 -25.95 -13.60 -4.03
C HIS A 883 -25.22 -12.54 -4.89
N PRO A 884 -25.28 -11.24 -4.55
CA PRO A 884 -24.64 -10.17 -5.33
C PRO A 884 -23.11 -10.16 -5.25
N VAL A 885 -22.51 -10.83 -4.25
CA VAL A 885 -21.05 -10.93 -4.05
C VAL A 885 -20.38 -11.81 -5.12
N PHE A 886 -21.12 -12.73 -5.75
CA PHE A 886 -20.59 -13.64 -6.77
C PHE A 886 -20.35 -12.96 -8.13
N ILE A 887 -20.91 -11.76 -8.35
CA ILE A 887 -20.91 -11.06 -9.65
C ILE A 887 -19.55 -10.39 -9.95
N ILE A 888 -18.78 -10.03 -8.93
CA ILE A 888 -17.63 -9.11 -9.10
C ILE A 888 -16.32 -9.83 -9.45
N ILE A 889 -16.13 -11.08 -8.99
CA ILE A 889 -14.83 -11.76 -9.08
C ILE A 889 -14.83 -12.87 -10.14
N THR A 890 -15.88 -13.68 -10.25
CA THR A 890 -15.91 -14.87 -11.10
C THR A 890 -16.58 -14.65 -12.46
N PHE A 891 -17.55 -13.75 -12.56
CA PHE A 891 -18.30 -13.51 -13.81
C PHE A 891 -17.43 -12.98 -14.97
N PRO A 892 -16.51 -12.01 -14.78
CA PRO A 892 -15.64 -11.51 -15.85
C PRO A 892 -14.65 -12.56 -16.35
N VAL A 893 -14.02 -13.31 -15.44
CA VAL A 893 -13.07 -14.39 -15.75
C VAL A 893 -13.77 -15.51 -16.52
N PHE A 894 -15.01 -15.85 -16.14
CA PHE A 894 -15.79 -16.88 -16.81
C PHE A 894 -16.27 -16.45 -18.21
N VAL A 895 -16.69 -15.19 -18.38
CA VAL A 895 -17.04 -14.62 -19.70
C VAL A 895 -15.82 -14.57 -20.62
N ILE A 896 -14.65 -14.19 -20.12
CA ILE A 896 -13.39 -14.17 -20.89
C ILE A 896 -12.96 -15.58 -21.28
N THR A 897 -13.14 -16.57 -20.40
CA THR A 897 -12.81 -17.98 -20.66
C THR A 897 -13.76 -18.58 -21.71
N ILE A 898 -15.05 -18.29 -21.65
CA ILE A 898 -16.04 -18.71 -22.66
C ILE A 898 -15.80 -18.02 -24.00
N PHE A 899 -15.52 -16.71 -24.01
CA PHE A 899 -15.19 -16.00 -25.26
C PHE A 899 -13.87 -16.49 -25.85
N SER A 900 -12.86 -16.77 -25.04
CA SER A 900 -11.57 -17.33 -25.50
C SER A 900 -11.72 -18.75 -26.03
N ALA A 901 -12.57 -19.58 -25.41
CA ALA A 901 -12.91 -20.90 -25.91
C ALA A 901 -13.73 -20.84 -27.21
N ALA A 902 -14.69 -19.91 -27.32
CA ALA A 902 -15.46 -19.69 -28.54
C ALA A 902 -14.60 -19.19 -29.71
N ILE A 903 -13.64 -18.28 -29.44
CA ILE A 903 -12.67 -17.78 -30.43
C ILE A 903 -11.71 -18.89 -30.89
N ARG A 904 -11.28 -19.79 -29.98
CA ARG A 904 -10.47 -20.97 -30.34
C ARG A 904 -11.28 -21.98 -31.16
N LEU A 905 -12.56 -22.17 -30.88
CA LEU A 905 -13.45 -23.03 -31.66
C LEU A 905 -13.74 -22.48 -33.07
N THR A 906 -13.86 -21.16 -33.24
CA THR A 906 -14.00 -20.53 -34.56
C THR A 906 -12.70 -20.53 -35.35
N ALA A 907 -11.54 -20.34 -34.71
CA ALA A 907 -10.23 -20.41 -35.36
C ALA A 907 -9.89 -21.83 -35.85
N VAL A 908 -10.25 -22.87 -35.08
CA VAL A 908 -10.07 -24.27 -35.50
C VAL A 908 -11.03 -24.65 -36.64
N GLN A 909 -12.24 -24.06 -36.70
CA GLN A 909 -13.14 -24.24 -37.85
C GLN A 909 -12.62 -23.59 -39.14
N GLU A 910 -11.96 -22.43 -39.07
CA GLU A 910 -11.35 -21.79 -40.24
C GLU A 910 -10.14 -22.57 -40.77
N GLU A 911 -9.23 -23.05 -39.91
CA GLU A 911 -8.10 -23.87 -40.35
C GLU A 911 -8.55 -25.22 -40.95
N LEU A 912 -9.58 -25.86 -40.39
CA LEU A 912 -10.11 -27.11 -40.93
C LEU A 912 -10.83 -26.91 -42.27
N MET A 913 -11.56 -25.80 -42.45
CA MET A 913 -12.20 -25.43 -43.72
C MET A 913 -11.17 -25.10 -44.80
N ILE A 914 -10.06 -24.44 -44.45
CA ILE A 914 -8.94 -24.15 -45.37
C ILE A 914 -8.19 -25.44 -45.75
N SER A 915 -8.03 -26.39 -44.81
CA SER A 915 -7.44 -27.71 -45.10
C SER A 915 -8.37 -28.63 -45.91
N LEU A 916 -9.69 -28.56 -45.71
CA LEU A 916 -10.69 -29.36 -46.45
C LEU A 916 -10.94 -28.83 -47.87
N LEU A 917 -10.78 -27.53 -48.10
CA LEU A 917 -10.89 -26.91 -49.45
C LEU A 917 -9.70 -27.24 -50.37
N ASN A 918 -8.57 -27.72 -49.82
CA ASN A 918 -7.35 -28.03 -50.57
C ASN A 918 -7.16 -29.51 -50.95
N ILE A 919 -8.11 -30.40 -50.65
CA ILE A 919 -8.04 -31.82 -51.03
C ILE A 919 -9.09 -32.13 -52.11
N GLN A 920 -8.69 -32.02 -53.37
CA GLN A 920 -9.48 -32.54 -54.51
C GLN A 920 -9.34 -34.07 -54.61
N SER A 921 -10.23 -34.82 -53.95
CA SER A 921 -10.57 -36.21 -54.33
C SER A 921 -11.77 -36.73 -53.53
N PRO A 922 -12.88 -37.16 -54.17
CA PRO A 922 -14.10 -37.63 -53.46
C PRO A 922 -14.00 -39.05 -52.86
N GLY A 923 -12.83 -39.68 -52.79
CA GLY A 923 -12.70 -41.12 -52.54
C GLY A 923 -12.30 -41.57 -51.13
N ILE A 924 -11.84 -40.67 -50.24
CA ILE A 924 -11.18 -41.08 -48.98
C ILE A 924 -12.06 -40.88 -47.74
N SER A 925 -13.14 -40.10 -47.82
CA SER A 925 -13.97 -39.77 -46.65
C SER A 925 -14.82 -40.93 -46.11
N LEU A 926 -14.99 -42.02 -46.85
CA LEU A 926 -15.83 -43.16 -46.40
C LEU A 926 -15.08 -44.31 -45.74
N LEU A 927 -13.74 -44.37 -45.81
CA LEU A 927 -12.96 -45.46 -45.20
C LEU A 927 -12.49 -45.19 -43.76
N ILE A 928 -12.45 -43.92 -43.32
CA ILE A 928 -11.98 -43.58 -41.97
C ILE A 928 -13.09 -43.73 -40.91
N CYS A 929 -14.37 -43.71 -41.30
CA CYS A 929 -15.49 -43.83 -40.36
C CYS A 929 -15.89 -45.27 -39.97
N SER A 930 -15.30 -46.32 -40.53
CA SER A 930 -15.70 -47.72 -40.26
C SER A 930 -14.64 -48.57 -39.55
N SER A 931 -13.53 -47.97 -39.11
CA SER A 931 -12.45 -48.68 -38.40
C SER A 931 -11.92 -47.96 -37.15
N LEU A 932 -12.65 -46.98 -36.61
CA LEU A 932 -12.36 -46.29 -35.35
C LEU A 932 -13.59 -46.29 -34.43
#